data_AF-A0AAD9DCI4-F1
#
_entry.id   AF-A0AAD9DCI4-F1
#
_cell.length_a   1.000
_cell.length_b   1.000
_cell.length_c   1.000
_cell.angle_alpha   90.00
_cell.angle_beta   90.00
_cell.angle_gamma   90.00
#
_symmetry.space_group_name_H-M   'P 1'
#
loop_
_entity.id
_entity.type
_entity.pdbx_description
1 polymer ?
#
loop_
_entity_poly.entity_id
_entity_poly.type
_entity_poly.pdbx_seq_one_letter_code
_entity_poly.pdbx_strand_id
1 'polypeptide(L)'
;MPALYLFNRRTLLAGDDLQLPSIAWGAGFAAELFIFLPYLLFYTIELTLTTSATPDANDDYFAEFDQQIQRMQTQECDNATSGYADKTFCYLNLAYQAGMAIFCVVSLFYEQRILKLSTLGTPTRGLELRASLGTLIERKMTFLTALNFILLVFGLSSTLHFLSPYLYCFPKFFWIVVFILFVIQGLQCLFNITTLFSLWRASPSTSNVIDSEASFYQRHVEHTHQHDDIEMAEELWQNRCDGCCKIMAISTCFMFGGKNIVSQSADGGVEKFYGDISRALADYFHGSGSESLDVVPSDVALGFVVLRHIQAQRKLLARREALQQPNITSIRSNPGTSLLFRRALEKNNDSVGTESGERTLSDSDEAYQTFSRSLLTQSNPDDYATLEEGARFARHQLAAYTWILYFYEYPLTGGMRLLGRCLKAKLACSKTENSGMIERRDSYERCAMNSDVEEGGSAINDVDEMNREHIVGDNFLHEATMLAHAGLNKSDIAYASFESGFYETPYFIVIDREWKSIVVSIRGSLTLEDCVVDVLLDPSPLDALGEKYGFDGTGQYCHGGVLECTNWLHADLTKHKTLDKLLLGPNAEYSDYTLRIVGHSLGAGIGVILSMMLRNTFPDLRCTCYSPPGGFITWRLAKECSDFVNTFILDSDLVPRLSINNMERLRDEVLHLLARVKLSKYDIAKRIYSLRGEVELGDLDFLLTQNEDMLYPQDDIPDSEFLRQLQRFESIQQERRSNRGVSRSINLYPPGRIVHLVKTGQSKNCLHGVAGCITCGLSNAGFEYTAIRKENDDFNEIEISPTLWTDHFPNRVCMEIEKVAKSFGIDT
;
A
#
# COMPACT_ATOMS: atom_id res chain seq x y z
N MET A 1 6.92 20.69 4.38
CA MET A 1 7.96 21.65 3.95
C MET A 1 7.56 22.18 2.61
N PRO A 2 7.74 23.46 2.29
CA PRO A 2 7.21 23.98 1.05
C PRO A 2 7.83 23.26 -0.14
N ALA A 3 7.01 23.08 -1.16
CA ALA A 3 7.42 22.51 -2.43
C ALA A 3 8.55 23.36 -3.01
N LEU A 4 9.49 22.69 -3.65
CA LEU A 4 10.51 23.34 -4.43
C LEU A 4 9.88 23.81 -5.74
N TYR A 5 10.09 25.08 -6.08
CA TYR A 5 9.69 25.66 -7.36
C TYR A 5 10.91 25.73 -8.27
N LEU A 6 10.80 25.15 -9.48
CA LEU A 6 11.82 25.18 -10.53
C LEU A 6 11.19 25.71 -11.81
N PHE A 7 11.81 26.70 -12.44
CA PHE A 7 11.30 27.39 -13.63
C PHE A 7 9.85 27.89 -13.44
N ASN A 8 9.55 28.45 -12.26
CA ASN A 8 8.21 28.86 -11.82
C ASN A 8 7.16 27.74 -11.85
N ARG A 9 7.58 26.50 -11.62
CA ARG A 9 6.69 25.33 -11.58
C ARG A 9 6.88 24.59 -10.27
N ARG A 10 5.77 24.28 -9.61
CA ARG A 10 5.74 23.49 -8.37
C ARG A 10 6.19 22.06 -8.66
N THR A 11 7.15 21.56 -7.89
CA THR A 11 7.60 20.16 -7.98
C THR A 11 6.95 19.29 -6.90
N LEU A 12 7.04 17.97 -7.03
CA LEU A 12 6.61 17.00 -6.01
C LEU A 12 7.63 16.85 -4.86
N LEU A 13 8.76 17.57 -4.93
CA LEU A 13 9.83 17.52 -3.94
C LEU A 13 9.81 18.82 -3.13
N ALA A 14 10.03 18.72 -1.83
CA ALA A 14 10.39 19.86 -1.01
C ALA A 14 11.90 20.11 -1.07
N GLY A 15 12.31 21.31 -0.66
CA GLY A 15 13.73 21.69 -0.66
C GLY A 15 14.64 20.75 0.15
N ASP A 16 14.14 20.12 1.22
CA ASP A 16 14.90 19.19 2.05
C ASP A 16 14.94 17.75 1.52
N ASP A 17 14.07 17.39 0.57
CA ASP A 17 14.10 16.07 -0.08
C ASP A 17 15.37 15.86 -0.90
N LEU A 18 16.07 16.95 -1.24
CA LEU A 18 17.29 16.95 -2.04
C LEU A 18 18.52 16.45 -1.29
N GLN A 19 18.47 16.29 0.02
CA GLN A 19 19.64 15.87 0.81
C GLN A 19 20.16 14.49 0.38
N LEU A 20 19.28 13.49 0.29
CA LEU A 20 19.65 12.13 -0.13
C LEU A 20 20.10 12.06 -1.60
N PRO A 21 19.35 12.64 -2.58
CA PRO A 21 19.82 12.75 -3.95
C PRO A 21 21.20 13.42 -4.06
N SER A 22 21.45 14.52 -3.37
CA SER A 22 22.74 15.21 -3.46
C SER A 22 23.90 14.40 -2.87
N ILE A 23 23.67 13.61 -1.82
CA ILE A 23 24.68 12.68 -1.30
C ILE A 23 24.97 11.58 -2.33
N ALA A 24 23.92 10.99 -2.93
CA ALA A 24 24.07 9.91 -3.90
C ALA A 24 24.78 10.37 -5.19
N TRP A 25 24.35 11.51 -5.75
CA TRP A 25 25.01 12.14 -6.90
C TRP A 25 26.45 12.55 -6.57
N GLY A 26 26.68 13.13 -5.40
CA GLY A 26 28.03 13.48 -4.93
C GLY A 26 28.95 12.27 -4.83
N ALA A 27 28.46 11.15 -4.30
CA ALA A 27 29.22 9.90 -4.25
C ALA A 27 29.56 9.37 -5.66
N GLY A 28 28.61 9.48 -6.61
CA GLY A 28 28.83 9.13 -8.01
C GLY A 28 29.96 9.95 -8.66
N PHE A 29 29.90 11.28 -8.55
CA PHE A 29 30.95 12.15 -9.10
C PHE A 29 32.31 11.95 -8.41
N ALA A 30 32.33 11.64 -7.11
CA ALA A 30 33.55 11.29 -6.40
C ALA A 30 34.15 9.97 -6.92
N ALA A 31 33.31 8.96 -7.18
CA ALA A 31 33.78 7.70 -7.77
C ALA A 31 34.37 7.91 -9.17
N GLU A 32 33.72 8.71 -10.03
CA GLU A 32 34.28 9.10 -11.32
C GLU A 32 35.65 9.78 -11.17
N LEU A 33 35.74 10.77 -10.29
CA LEU A 33 36.96 11.58 -10.09
C LEU A 33 38.13 10.81 -9.47
N PHE A 34 37.87 9.90 -8.53
CA PHE A 34 38.93 9.24 -7.75
C PHE A 34 39.22 7.79 -8.14
N ILE A 35 38.30 7.12 -8.84
CA ILE A 35 38.45 5.72 -9.25
C ILE A 35 38.71 5.64 -10.76
N PHE A 36 37.82 6.22 -11.56
CA PHE A 36 37.85 6.01 -13.01
C PHE A 36 38.83 6.96 -13.73
N LEU A 37 38.80 8.26 -13.44
CA LEU A 37 39.65 9.24 -14.14
C LEU A 37 41.16 9.02 -13.91
N PRO A 38 41.67 8.76 -12.68
CA PRO A 38 43.10 8.52 -12.48
C PRO A 38 43.58 7.24 -13.15
N TYR A 39 42.73 6.20 -13.15
CA TYR A 39 43.00 4.95 -13.85
C TYR A 39 43.15 5.19 -15.36
N LEU A 40 42.21 5.90 -16.00
CA LEU A 40 42.31 6.20 -17.43
C LEU A 40 43.47 7.15 -17.76
N LEU A 41 43.72 8.14 -16.90
CA LEU A 41 44.81 9.09 -17.07
C LEU A 41 46.19 8.40 -17.08
N PHE A 42 46.39 7.43 -16.19
CA PHE A 42 47.63 6.65 -16.11
C PHE A 42 47.98 6.02 -17.46
N TYR A 43 47.05 5.25 -18.04
CA TYR A 43 47.27 4.58 -19.33
C TYR A 43 47.42 5.57 -20.50
N THR A 44 46.68 6.68 -20.50
CA THR A 44 46.77 7.69 -21.57
C THR A 44 48.12 8.44 -21.54
N ILE A 45 48.64 8.78 -20.36
CA ILE A 45 49.96 9.43 -20.21
C ILE A 45 51.08 8.45 -20.60
N GLU A 46 50.99 7.21 -20.12
CA GLU A 46 51.97 6.15 -20.41
C GLU A 46 52.14 5.93 -21.92
N LEU A 47 51.03 5.81 -22.66
CA LEU A 47 51.04 5.66 -24.12
C LEU A 47 51.59 6.92 -24.84
N THR A 48 51.35 8.11 -24.28
CA THR A 48 51.82 9.39 -24.86
C THR A 48 53.34 9.54 -24.72
N LEU A 49 53.91 9.15 -23.58
CA LEU A 49 55.34 9.28 -23.26
C LEU A 49 56.20 8.22 -23.95
N THR A 50 55.74 6.97 -23.98
CA THR A 50 56.45 5.84 -24.62
C THR A 50 56.56 6.00 -26.14
N THR A 51 55.57 6.64 -26.78
CA THR A 51 55.58 6.95 -28.23
C THR A 51 56.43 8.17 -28.60
N SER A 52 57.03 8.89 -27.64
CA SER A 52 57.98 10.01 -27.90
C SER A 52 59.46 9.64 -27.78
N ALA A 53 59.79 8.44 -27.28
CA ALA A 53 61.17 8.05 -27.07
C ALA A 53 61.80 7.53 -28.38
N THR A 54 62.69 8.33 -28.98
CA THR A 54 63.81 7.74 -29.74
C THR A 54 64.75 7.10 -28.74
N PRO A 55 65.16 5.83 -28.93
CA PRO A 55 65.97 5.13 -27.95
C PRO A 55 67.40 5.68 -28.01
N ASP A 56 67.73 6.63 -27.13
CA ASP A 56 69.12 6.95 -26.85
C ASP A 56 69.38 7.01 -25.34
N ALA A 57 70.35 6.17 -24.99
CA ALA A 57 70.98 5.76 -23.73
C ALA A 57 70.91 6.65 -22.46
N ASN A 58 70.81 5.89 -21.35
CA ASN A 58 71.26 6.15 -19.98
C ASN A 58 70.43 7.09 -19.10
N ASP A 59 69.55 6.50 -18.27
CA ASP A 59 69.61 6.72 -16.82
C ASP A 59 68.92 5.57 -16.05
N ASP A 60 69.70 4.89 -15.22
CA ASP A 60 69.44 3.60 -14.56
C ASP A 60 68.71 3.76 -13.21
N TYR A 61 67.56 4.44 -13.22
CA TYR A 61 66.67 4.51 -12.05
C TYR A 61 65.21 4.13 -12.36
N PHE A 62 64.82 4.12 -13.64
CA PHE A 62 63.49 3.73 -14.10
C PHE A 62 63.41 2.32 -14.67
N ALA A 63 64.53 1.57 -14.77
CA ALA A 63 64.56 0.26 -15.43
C ALA A 63 63.61 -0.80 -14.86
N GLU A 64 63.34 -0.76 -13.54
CA GLU A 64 62.37 -1.64 -12.87
C GLU A 64 60.91 -1.20 -13.12
N PHE A 65 60.68 0.10 -13.29
CA PHE A 65 59.39 0.68 -13.66
C PHE A 65 59.11 0.46 -15.16
N ASP A 66 60.12 0.64 -16.01
CA ASP A 66 60.12 0.34 -17.45
C ASP A 66 59.90 -1.15 -17.73
N GLN A 67 60.38 -2.07 -16.89
CA GLN A 67 60.07 -3.50 -17.01
C GLN A 67 58.64 -3.87 -16.63
N GLN A 68 58.01 -3.14 -15.69
CA GLN A 68 56.56 -3.29 -15.43
C GLN A 68 55.74 -2.66 -16.56
N ILE A 69 56.19 -1.54 -17.12
CA ILE A 69 55.58 -0.78 -18.23
C ILE A 69 55.66 -1.53 -19.57
N GLN A 70 56.81 -2.15 -19.91
CA GLN A 70 56.97 -2.97 -21.13
C GLN A 70 56.09 -4.21 -21.17
N ARG A 71 55.56 -4.68 -20.02
CA ARG A 71 54.58 -5.78 -20.00
C ARG A 71 53.16 -5.33 -20.35
N MET A 72 52.90 -4.02 -20.44
CA MET A 72 51.56 -3.45 -20.63
C MET A 72 51.31 -2.92 -22.06
N GLN A 73 52.36 -2.66 -22.84
CA GLN A 73 52.26 -2.59 -24.31
C GLN A 73 52.04 -4.00 -24.85
N THR A 74 50.88 -4.25 -25.44
CA THR A 74 50.67 -5.51 -26.16
C THR A 74 51.67 -5.57 -27.32
N GLN A 75 52.32 -6.71 -27.52
CA GLN A 75 53.20 -6.96 -28.67
C GLN A 75 52.46 -6.71 -30.02
N GLU A 76 51.13 -6.68 -29.98
CA GLU A 76 50.22 -6.36 -31.07
C GLU A 76 50.18 -4.85 -31.41
N CYS A 77 50.33 -3.94 -30.44
CA CYS A 77 50.36 -2.49 -30.67
C CYS A 77 51.66 -2.07 -31.41
N ASP A 78 52.79 -2.68 -31.06
CA ASP A 78 54.07 -2.48 -31.75
C ASP A 78 54.10 -3.07 -33.18
N ASN A 79 53.32 -4.11 -33.46
CA ASN A 79 53.23 -4.72 -34.79
C ASN A 79 52.29 -3.99 -35.75
N ALA A 80 51.43 -3.09 -35.23
CA ALA A 80 50.50 -2.30 -36.03
C ALA A 80 51.15 -1.02 -36.62
N THR A 81 52.48 -0.98 -36.65
CA THR A 81 53.42 0.15 -36.60
C THR A 81 53.41 1.18 -37.74
N SER A 82 52.57 1.07 -38.78
CA SER A 82 52.57 2.06 -39.88
C SER A 82 51.48 3.14 -39.76
N GLY A 83 50.52 3.00 -38.83
CA GLY A 83 49.37 3.92 -38.70
C GLY A 83 49.29 4.79 -37.43
N TYR A 84 50.16 4.57 -36.44
CA TYR A 84 50.00 5.12 -35.07
C TYR A 84 50.92 6.30 -34.72
N ALA A 85 51.55 6.94 -35.72
CA ALA A 85 52.28 8.20 -35.49
C ALA A 85 51.34 9.35 -35.04
N ASP A 86 50.03 9.21 -35.29
CA ASP A 86 49.04 10.21 -34.96
C ASP A 86 48.57 10.09 -33.49
N LYS A 87 49.21 10.88 -32.62
CA LYS A 87 48.87 11.02 -31.18
C LYS A 87 47.52 11.70 -30.93
N THR A 88 46.77 12.04 -31.96
CA THR A 88 45.47 12.73 -31.86
C THR A 88 44.51 12.03 -30.91
N PHE A 89 44.38 10.70 -30.95
CA PHE A 89 43.49 9.99 -30.03
C PHE A 89 43.88 10.18 -28.56
N CYS A 90 45.18 10.10 -28.23
CA CYS A 90 45.67 10.27 -26.87
C CYS A 90 45.42 11.70 -26.37
N TYR A 91 45.66 12.72 -27.22
CA TYR A 91 45.38 14.11 -26.88
C TYR A 91 43.87 14.39 -26.73
N LEU A 92 43.04 13.83 -27.59
CA LEU A 92 41.58 13.95 -27.48
C LEU A 92 41.04 13.21 -26.24
N ASN A 93 41.56 12.03 -25.93
CA ASN A 93 41.20 11.31 -24.71
C ASN A 93 41.63 12.09 -23.46
N LEU A 94 42.86 12.62 -23.44
CA LEU A 94 43.35 13.46 -22.36
C LEU A 94 42.49 14.72 -22.18
N ALA A 95 42.10 15.38 -23.27
CA ALA A 95 41.19 16.52 -23.25
C ALA A 95 39.80 16.12 -22.71
N TYR A 96 39.27 14.94 -23.09
CA TYR A 96 38.03 14.41 -22.55
C TYR A 96 38.14 14.12 -21.04
N GLN A 97 39.19 13.42 -20.59
CA GLN A 97 39.40 13.14 -19.16
C GLN A 97 39.57 14.42 -18.34
N ALA A 98 40.30 15.41 -18.85
CA ALA A 98 40.44 16.71 -18.21
C ALA A 98 39.08 17.45 -18.13
N GLY A 99 38.30 17.42 -19.20
CA GLY A 99 36.94 17.95 -19.23
C GLY A 99 36.02 17.26 -18.21
N MET A 100 36.08 15.92 -18.13
CA MET A 100 35.34 15.14 -17.14
C MET A 100 35.79 15.42 -15.71
N ALA A 101 37.09 15.59 -15.46
CA ALA A 101 37.59 15.96 -14.14
C ALA A 101 37.07 17.33 -13.69
N ILE A 102 37.11 18.32 -14.58
CA ILE A 102 36.54 19.65 -14.32
C ILE A 102 35.04 19.55 -14.07
N PHE A 103 34.31 18.81 -14.91
CA PHE A 103 32.88 18.58 -14.74
C PHE A 103 32.55 17.93 -13.39
N CYS A 104 33.28 16.87 -12.99
CA CYS A 104 33.06 16.19 -11.71
C CYS A 104 33.34 17.12 -10.53
N VAL A 105 34.44 17.89 -10.55
CA VAL A 105 34.78 18.83 -9.47
C VAL A 105 33.72 19.94 -9.35
N VAL A 106 33.28 20.51 -10.47
CA VAL A 106 32.23 21.53 -10.47
C VAL A 106 30.91 20.91 -9.98
N SER A 107 30.54 19.73 -10.45
CA SER A 107 29.33 19.02 -10.03
C SER A 107 29.34 18.69 -8.53
N LEU A 108 30.47 18.23 -7.98
CA LEU A 108 30.66 18.03 -6.53
C LEU A 108 30.45 19.30 -5.73
N PHE A 109 30.97 20.44 -6.20
CA PHE A 109 30.73 21.73 -5.56
C PHE A 109 29.25 22.11 -5.56
N TYR A 110 28.53 21.88 -6.67
CA TYR A 110 27.09 22.08 -6.72
C TYR A 110 26.36 21.16 -5.73
N GLU A 111 26.69 19.86 -5.67
CA GLU A 111 26.04 18.94 -4.72
C GLU A 111 26.30 19.31 -3.27
N GLN A 112 27.53 19.70 -2.93
CA GLN A 112 27.86 20.16 -1.59
C GLN A 112 27.05 21.41 -1.21
N ARG A 113 26.87 22.34 -2.16
CA ARG A 113 26.05 23.55 -1.97
C ARG A 113 24.57 23.22 -1.84
N ILE A 114 24.03 22.34 -2.70
CA ILE A 114 22.63 21.89 -2.64
C ILE A 114 22.37 21.22 -1.29
N LEU A 115 23.23 20.29 -0.86
CA LEU A 115 23.12 19.60 0.44
C LEU A 115 23.16 20.59 1.62
N LYS A 116 24.06 21.58 1.58
CA LYS A 116 24.16 22.59 2.64
C LYS A 116 22.93 23.51 2.68
N LEU A 117 22.34 23.85 1.54
CA LEU A 117 21.16 24.72 1.49
C LEU A 117 19.86 23.95 1.79
N SER A 118 19.76 22.68 1.39
CA SER A 118 18.60 21.82 1.66
C SER A 118 18.48 21.41 3.14
N THR A 119 19.57 21.52 3.90
CA THR A 119 19.61 21.31 5.36
C THR A 119 19.22 22.55 6.17
N LEU A 120 19.17 23.74 5.57
CA LEU A 120 18.78 24.97 6.27
C LEU A 120 17.26 25.12 6.30
N GLY A 121 16.70 25.58 7.41
CA GLY A 121 15.26 25.84 7.55
C GLY A 121 14.41 24.60 7.85
N THR A 122 13.24 24.84 8.41
CA THR A 122 12.24 23.84 8.82
C THR A 122 10.86 24.30 8.30
N PRO A 123 9.79 23.48 8.31
CA PRO A 123 8.45 23.97 7.98
C PRO A 123 8.05 25.22 8.81
N THR A 124 8.61 25.32 10.01
CA THR A 124 8.30 26.33 11.04
C THR A 124 9.26 27.53 11.07
N ARG A 125 10.42 27.49 10.38
CA ARG A 125 11.43 28.57 10.42
C ARG A 125 12.23 28.71 9.11
N GLY A 126 12.42 29.96 8.67
CA GLY A 126 13.57 30.35 7.84
C GLY A 126 13.52 29.93 6.36
N LEU A 127 12.37 30.05 5.68
CA LEU A 127 12.24 29.73 4.25
C LEU A 127 13.11 30.60 3.34
N GLU A 128 13.35 31.85 3.73
CA GLU A 128 14.24 32.78 3.01
C GLU A 128 15.68 32.24 2.87
N LEU A 129 16.13 31.41 3.82
CA LEU A 129 17.45 30.78 3.78
C LEU A 129 17.61 29.83 2.58
N ARG A 130 16.49 29.34 2.02
CA ARG A 130 16.45 28.46 0.83
C ARG A 130 16.20 29.20 -0.47
N ALA A 131 16.04 30.53 -0.48
CA ALA A 131 15.65 31.27 -1.69
C ALA A 131 16.59 31.03 -2.89
N SER A 132 17.89 30.81 -2.64
CA SER A 132 18.87 30.53 -3.69
C SER A 132 18.86 29.10 -4.21
N LEU A 133 18.20 28.15 -3.52
CA LEU A 133 18.24 26.72 -3.82
C LEU A 133 17.65 26.41 -5.20
N GLY A 134 16.49 26.99 -5.54
CA GLY A 134 15.85 26.82 -6.85
C GLY A 134 16.77 27.26 -7.99
N THR A 135 17.31 28.48 -7.91
CA THR A 135 18.24 29.02 -8.93
C THR A 135 19.52 28.18 -9.10
N LEU A 136 20.01 27.57 -8.02
CA LEU A 136 21.18 26.71 -8.05
C LEU A 136 20.90 25.40 -8.82
N ILE A 137 19.72 24.82 -8.60
CA ILE A 137 19.28 23.59 -9.26
C ILE A 137 18.96 23.85 -10.73
N GLU A 138 18.31 24.95 -11.05
CA GLU A 138 18.04 25.34 -12.44
C GLU A 138 19.33 25.49 -13.25
N ARG A 139 20.34 26.16 -12.67
CA ARG A 139 21.67 26.30 -13.30
C ARG A 139 22.35 24.95 -13.50
N LYS A 140 22.27 24.04 -12.52
CA LYS A 140 22.81 22.69 -12.65
C LYS A 140 22.08 21.89 -13.73
N MET A 141 20.74 21.89 -13.70
CA MET A 141 19.93 21.15 -14.66
C MET A 141 20.12 21.64 -16.09
N THR A 142 20.38 22.94 -16.30
CA THR A 142 20.61 23.51 -17.63
C THR A 142 22.08 23.47 -18.04
N PHE A 143 22.92 24.29 -17.41
CA PHE A 143 24.31 24.51 -17.82
C PHE A 143 25.17 23.27 -17.65
N LEU A 144 25.12 22.60 -16.49
CA LEU A 144 25.95 21.41 -16.25
C LEU A 144 25.50 20.22 -17.09
N THR A 145 24.19 20.03 -17.30
CA THR A 145 23.68 18.99 -18.21
C THR A 145 24.11 19.24 -19.66
N ALA A 146 24.05 20.49 -20.14
CA ALA A 146 24.51 20.83 -21.49
C ALA A 146 26.01 20.57 -21.65
N LEU A 147 26.83 20.94 -20.66
CA LEU A 147 28.26 20.65 -20.65
C LEU A 147 28.52 19.13 -20.66
N ASN A 148 27.79 18.37 -19.84
CA ASN A 148 27.93 16.91 -19.77
C ASN A 148 27.57 16.25 -21.11
N PHE A 149 26.52 16.73 -21.76
CA PHE A 149 26.11 16.23 -23.08
C PHE A 149 27.15 16.51 -24.15
N ILE A 150 27.75 17.72 -24.15
CA ILE A 150 28.84 18.07 -25.08
C ILE A 150 30.05 17.17 -24.85
N LEU A 151 30.44 16.93 -23.58
CA LEU A 151 31.52 16.02 -23.23
C LEU A 151 31.24 14.58 -23.65
N LEU A 152 30.00 14.10 -23.47
CA LEU A 152 29.57 12.77 -23.89
C LEU A 152 29.70 12.60 -25.41
N VAL A 153 29.20 13.56 -26.19
CA VAL A 153 29.29 13.53 -27.67
C VAL A 153 30.75 13.60 -28.12
N PHE A 154 31.56 14.46 -27.50
CA PHE A 154 32.98 14.58 -27.78
C PHE A 154 33.74 13.27 -27.48
N GLY A 155 33.49 12.66 -26.31
CA GLY A 155 34.11 11.41 -25.89
C GLY A 155 33.70 10.23 -26.75
N LEU A 156 32.41 10.07 -27.05
CA LEU A 156 31.89 9.02 -27.94
C LEU A 156 32.41 9.18 -29.36
N SER A 157 32.39 10.40 -29.92
CA SER A 157 32.88 10.65 -31.28
C SER A 157 34.37 10.35 -31.39
N SER A 158 35.17 10.83 -30.43
CA SER A 158 36.61 10.58 -30.39
C SER A 158 36.91 9.08 -30.21
N THR A 159 36.16 8.40 -29.34
CA THR A 159 36.35 6.97 -29.10
C THR A 159 35.95 6.13 -30.30
N LEU A 160 34.78 6.36 -30.89
CA LEU A 160 34.30 5.57 -32.04
C LEU A 160 35.16 5.77 -33.29
N HIS A 161 35.64 6.99 -33.54
CA HIS A 161 36.49 7.27 -34.70
C HIS A 161 37.83 6.52 -34.63
N PHE A 162 38.40 6.41 -33.44
CA PHE A 162 39.71 5.81 -33.20
C PHE A 162 39.66 4.40 -32.56
N LEU A 163 38.47 3.82 -32.40
CA LEU A 163 38.30 2.53 -31.73
C LEU A 163 39.02 1.41 -32.49
N SER A 164 38.77 1.28 -33.79
CA SER A 164 39.37 0.24 -34.64
C SER A 164 40.90 0.25 -34.58
N PRO A 165 41.59 1.41 -34.73
CA PRO A 165 43.04 1.43 -34.55
C PRO A 165 43.45 1.17 -33.08
N TYR A 166 42.90 1.87 -32.10
CA TYR A 166 43.47 1.82 -30.74
C TYR A 166 43.00 0.65 -29.87
N LEU A 167 42.10 -0.23 -30.36
CA LEU A 167 41.50 -1.31 -29.56
C LEU A 167 42.55 -2.22 -28.91
N TYR A 168 43.61 -2.56 -29.64
CA TYR A 168 44.67 -3.47 -29.18
C TYR A 168 45.75 -2.78 -28.35
N CYS A 169 45.83 -1.44 -28.40
CA CYS A 169 46.84 -0.65 -27.69
C CYS A 169 46.47 -0.38 -26.22
N PHE A 170 45.21 -0.58 -25.84
CA PHE A 170 44.76 -0.48 -24.45
C PHE A 170 44.25 -1.84 -23.95
N PRO A 171 44.44 -2.18 -22.66
CA PRO A 171 43.94 -3.44 -22.11
C PRO A 171 42.41 -3.46 -22.12
N LYS A 172 41.81 -4.67 -22.19
CA LYS A 172 40.34 -4.84 -22.16
C LYS A 172 39.67 -4.13 -20.98
N PHE A 173 40.32 -4.10 -19.83
CA PHE A 173 39.81 -3.42 -18.64
C PHE A 173 39.70 -1.90 -18.82
N PHE A 174 40.61 -1.25 -19.59
CA PHE A 174 40.48 0.16 -19.95
C PHE A 174 39.19 0.43 -20.73
N TRP A 175 38.91 -0.39 -21.76
CA TRP A 175 37.70 -0.26 -22.55
C TRP A 175 36.43 -0.53 -21.74
N ILE A 176 36.47 -1.45 -20.77
CA ILE A 176 35.36 -1.66 -19.83
C ILE A 176 35.12 -0.41 -18.98
N VAL A 177 36.17 0.21 -18.44
CA VAL A 177 36.05 1.44 -17.64
C VAL A 177 35.53 2.60 -18.48
N VAL A 178 36.03 2.79 -19.71
CA VAL A 178 35.52 3.80 -20.66
C VAL A 178 34.05 3.57 -20.99
N PHE A 179 33.65 2.32 -21.24
CA PHE A 179 32.26 1.95 -21.49
C PHE A 179 31.37 2.26 -20.29
N ILE A 180 31.78 1.88 -19.08
CA ILE A 180 31.05 2.18 -17.83
C ILE A 180 30.89 3.69 -17.66
N LEU A 181 31.93 4.49 -17.91
CA LEU A 181 31.84 5.95 -17.85
C LEU A 181 30.82 6.50 -18.86
N PHE A 182 30.83 6.03 -20.11
CA PHE A 182 29.82 6.47 -21.09
C PHE A 182 28.41 6.03 -20.73
N VAL A 183 28.22 4.86 -20.14
CA VAL A 183 26.91 4.42 -19.64
C VAL A 183 26.45 5.33 -18.50
N ILE A 184 27.31 5.61 -17.51
CA ILE A 184 26.98 6.50 -16.39
C ILE A 184 26.65 7.90 -16.91
N GLN A 185 27.48 8.46 -17.79
CA GLN A 185 27.30 9.78 -18.39
C GLN A 185 26.03 9.84 -19.26
N GLY A 186 25.76 8.79 -20.03
CA GLY A 186 24.55 8.65 -20.84
C GLY A 186 23.29 8.61 -19.98
N LEU A 187 23.31 7.84 -18.88
CA LEU A 187 22.22 7.79 -17.91
C LEU A 187 22.00 9.15 -17.22
N GLN A 188 23.07 9.85 -16.85
CA GLN A 188 23.01 11.21 -16.29
C GLN A 188 22.32 12.19 -17.24
N CYS A 189 22.77 12.24 -18.51
CA CYS A 189 22.17 13.09 -19.53
C CYS A 189 20.71 12.72 -19.79
N LEU A 190 20.40 11.43 -19.92
CA LEU A 190 19.04 10.95 -20.12
C LEU A 190 18.11 11.37 -18.99
N PHE A 191 18.52 11.16 -17.73
CA PHE A 191 17.73 11.53 -16.56
C PHE A 191 17.47 13.05 -16.50
N ASN A 192 18.50 13.88 -16.70
CA ASN A 192 18.33 15.33 -16.62
C ASN A 192 17.52 15.90 -17.81
N ILE A 193 17.72 15.39 -19.03
CA ILE A 193 16.97 15.83 -20.22
C ILE A 193 15.51 15.42 -20.12
N THR A 194 15.22 14.19 -19.70
CA THR A 194 13.83 13.73 -19.47
C THR A 194 13.16 14.55 -18.39
N THR A 195 13.86 14.87 -17.29
CA THR A 195 13.34 15.76 -16.24
C THR A 195 13.04 17.17 -16.76
N LEU A 196 13.95 17.77 -17.54
CA LEU A 196 13.73 19.08 -18.17
C LEU A 196 12.55 19.07 -19.13
N PHE A 197 12.42 18.03 -19.95
CA PHE A 197 11.32 17.92 -20.92
C PHE A 197 9.97 17.76 -20.22
N SER A 198 9.90 16.93 -19.18
CA SER A 198 8.72 16.80 -18.32
C SER A 198 8.37 18.12 -17.65
N LEU A 199 9.38 18.83 -17.12
CA LEU A 199 9.21 20.15 -16.52
C LEU A 199 8.78 21.19 -17.53
N TRP A 200 9.13 21.11 -18.82
CA TRP A 200 8.71 22.07 -19.84
C TRP A 200 7.28 21.82 -20.35
N ARG A 201 6.87 20.55 -20.43
CA ARG A 201 5.55 20.11 -20.92
C ARG A 201 4.40 20.42 -19.98
N ALA A 202 4.65 20.62 -18.68
CA ALA A 202 3.62 21.11 -17.77
C ALA A 202 3.15 22.54 -18.16
N SER A 203 2.03 23.03 -17.63
CA SER A 203 1.68 24.45 -17.77
C SER A 203 2.34 25.25 -16.64
N PRO A 204 2.83 26.48 -16.86
CA PRO A 204 3.31 27.34 -15.77
C PRO A 204 2.18 27.66 -14.80
N SER A 205 2.42 27.58 -13.49
CA SER A 205 1.48 28.11 -12.51
C SER A 205 1.52 29.64 -12.57
N THR A 206 0.41 30.26 -12.95
CA THR A 206 0.23 31.72 -12.94
C THR A 206 0.23 32.23 -11.51
N SER A 207 1.40 32.54 -10.97
CA SER A 207 1.56 33.39 -9.79
C SER A 207 2.38 34.61 -10.21
N ASN A 208 1.68 35.75 -10.36
CA ASN A 208 2.16 37.13 -10.53
C ASN A 208 1.56 37.80 -11.78
N VAL A 209 0.40 38.44 -11.62
CA VAL A 209 0.06 39.65 -12.40
C VAL A 209 -0.50 40.68 -11.40
N ILE A 210 0.37 41.57 -10.95
CA ILE A 210 -0.02 42.91 -10.50
C ILE A 210 0.20 43.84 -11.70
N ASP A 211 -0.81 44.68 -11.91
CA ASP A 211 -0.91 45.84 -12.81
C ASP A 211 -1.46 45.68 -14.25
N SER A 212 -2.64 46.30 -14.36
CA SER A 212 -3.21 47.08 -15.47
C SER A 212 -3.47 46.38 -16.80
N GLU A 213 -4.71 45.95 -17.00
CA GLU A 213 -5.59 46.63 -17.95
C GLU A 213 -7.05 46.22 -17.72
N ALA A 214 -7.88 47.23 -17.49
CA ALA A 214 -9.32 47.09 -17.41
C ALA A 214 -9.91 46.79 -18.79
N SER A 215 -11.08 46.14 -18.76
CA SER A 215 -12.12 46.10 -19.79
C SER A 215 -12.05 45.01 -20.86
N PHE A 216 -12.55 43.82 -20.52
CA PHE A 216 -13.67 43.21 -21.26
C PHE A 216 -14.21 42.02 -20.43
N TYR A 217 -15.50 42.05 -20.08
CA TYR A 217 -16.22 41.07 -19.24
C TYR A 217 -16.02 41.15 -17.72
N GLN A 218 -16.39 42.30 -17.15
CA GLN A 218 -16.98 42.32 -15.81
C GLN A 218 -18.48 42.62 -15.95
N ARG A 219 -19.25 41.57 -16.22
CA ARG A 219 -20.69 41.52 -15.92
C ARG A 219 -21.19 40.07 -16.04
N HIS A 220 -21.55 39.53 -14.89
CA HIS A 220 -22.36 38.33 -14.61
C HIS A 220 -21.60 37.12 -14.07
N VAL A 221 -22.10 36.69 -12.90
CA VAL A 221 -21.95 35.40 -12.21
C VAL A 221 -20.81 35.30 -11.18
N GLU A 222 -21.10 35.78 -9.98
CA GLU A 222 -20.39 35.53 -8.71
C GLU A 222 -20.54 34.07 -8.19
N HIS A 223 -20.99 33.13 -9.04
CA HIS A 223 -21.23 31.72 -8.67
C HIS A 223 -20.51 30.69 -9.55
N THR A 224 -19.80 31.08 -10.61
CA THR A 224 -19.14 30.14 -11.54
C THR A 224 -17.67 29.88 -11.20
N HIS A 225 -16.95 30.85 -10.62
CA HIS A 225 -15.51 30.70 -10.37
C HIS A 225 -15.15 29.62 -9.34
N GLN A 226 -16.05 29.28 -8.40
CA GLN A 226 -15.82 28.20 -7.44
C GLN A 226 -15.99 26.81 -8.07
N HIS A 227 -16.80 26.70 -9.13
CA HIS A 227 -17.11 25.44 -9.80
C HIS A 227 -16.01 25.06 -10.80
N ASP A 228 -15.47 26.05 -11.53
CA ASP A 228 -14.41 25.85 -12.54
C ASP A 228 -13.06 25.42 -11.92
N ASP A 229 -12.70 25.94 -10.74
CA ASP A 229 -11.45 25.58 -10.04
C ASP A 229 -11.48 24.15 -9.45
N ILE A 230 -12.65 23.69 -9.01
CA ILE A 230 -12.85 22.34 -8.48
C ILE A 230 -12.85 21.32 -9.62
N GLU A 231 -13.56 21.60 -10.72
CA GLU A 231 -13.60 20.73 -11.89
C GLU A 231 -12.21 20.57 -12.52
N MET A 232 -11.41 21.64 -12.56
CA MET A 232 -10.00 21.59 -12.98
C MET A 232 -9.11 20.78 -12.01
N ALA A 233 -9.34 20.86 -10.70
CA ALA A 233 -8.61 20.05 -9.71
C ALA A 233 -9.00 18.57 -9.79
N GLU A 234 -10.30 18.28 -9.98
CA GLU A 234 -10.83 16.93 -10.23
C GLU A 234 -10.20 16.32 -11.49
N GLU A 235 -10.19 17.06 -12.60
CA GLU A 235 -9.60 16.62 -13.86
C GLU A 235 -8.08 16.39 -13.74
N LEU A 236 -7.38 17.22 -12.95
CA LEU A 236 -5.95 17.08 -12.70
C LEU A 236 -5.61 15.85 -11.85
N TRP A 237 -6.40 15.56 -10.80
CA TRP A 237 -6.26 14.32 -10.03
C TRP A 237 -6.64 13.10 -10.85
N GLN A 238 -7.67 13.20 -11.70
CA GLN A 238 -8.12 12.12 -12.56
C GLN A 238 -7.03 11.71 -13.54
N ASN A 239 -6.42 12.68 -14.22
CA ASN A 239 -5.32 12.43 -15.14
C ASN A 239 -4.07 11.86 -14.43
N ARG A 240 -3.81 12.25 -13.18
CA ARG A 240 -2.67 11.74 -12.40
C ARG A 240 -2.92 10.35 -11.84
N CYS A 241 -4.11 10.08 -11.31
CA CYS A 241 -4.51 8.77 -10.81
C CYS A 241 -4.58 7.77 -11.95
N ASP A 242 -5.16 8.14 -13.09
CA ASP A 242 -5.19 7.30 -14.29
C ASP A 242 -3.77 6.98 -14.78
N GLY A 243 -2.88 7.97 -14.86
CA GLY A 243 -1.47 7.77 -15.23
C GLY A 243 -0.71 6.86 -14.25
N CYS A 244 -0.86 7.10 -12.94
CA CYS A 244 -0.21 6.32 -11.89
C CYS A 244 -0.73 4.87 -11.84
N CYS A 245 -2.04 4.68 -11.87
CA CYS A 245 -2.68 3.36 -11.87
C CYS A 245 -2.36 2.58 -13.14
N LYS A 246 -2.26 3.24 -14.31
CA LYS A 246 -1.77 2.59 -15.55
C LYS A 246 -0.32 2.14 -15.43
N ILE A 247 0.57 2.99 -14.88
CA ILE A 247 1.98 2.62 -14.66
C ILE A 247 2.09 1.48 -13.65
N MET A 248 1.34 1.54 -12.54
CA MET A 248 1.28 0.49 -11.52
C MET A 248 0.73 -0.82 -12.08
N ALA A 249 -0.37 -0.78 -12.86
CA ALA A 249 -0.94 -1.94 -13.52
C ALA A 249 0.03 -2.56 -14.54
N ILE A 250 0.73 -1.75 -15.34
CA ILE A 250 1.76 -2.24 -16.28
C ILE A 250 2.96 -2.83 -15.54
N SER A 251 3.46 -2.12 -14.52
CA SER A 251 4.65 -2.53 -13.74
C SER A 251 4.43 -3.79 -12.90
N THR A 252 3.19 -4.05 -12.51
CA THR A 252 2.78 -5.28 -11.81
C THR A 252 2.26 -6.35 -12.77
N CYS A 253 2.41 -6.17 -14.09
CA CYS A 253 1.89 -7.10 -15.10
C CYS A 253 0.39 -7.44 -14.92
N PHE A 254 -0.42 -6.48 -14.49
CA PHE A 254 -1.84 -6.62 -14.16
C PHE A 254 -2.14 -7.64 -13.05
N MET A 255 -1.12 -8.02 -12.26
CA MET A 255 -1.24 -9.01 -11.18
C MET A 255 -2.24 -8.59 -10.10
N PHE A 256 -2.48 -7.29 -9.92
CA PHE A 256 -3.46 -6.73 -9.00
C PHE A 256 -4.65 -6.08 -9.71
N GLY A 257 -4.96 -6.49 -10.94
CA GLY A 257 -6.04 -5.91 -11.74
C GLY A 257 -5.57 -4.83 -12.71
N GLY A 258 -6.53 -4.09 -13.30
CA GLY A 258 -6.26 -3.02 -14.27
C GLY A 258 -6.38 -3.41 -15.75
N LYS A 259 -6.69 -4.68 -16.07
CA LYS A 259 -6.88 -5.12 -17.47
C LYS A 259 -8.08 -4.40 -18.13
N ASN A 260 -9.20 -4.28 -17.41
CA ASN A 260 -10.40 -3.55 -17.88
C ASN A 260 -10.22 -2.02 -17.89
N ILE A 261 -9.29 -1.50 -17.07
CA ILE A 261 -8.89 -0.08 -17.04
C ILE A 261 -8.16 0.32 -18.33
N VAL A 262 -7.40 -0.61 -18.92
CA VAL A 262 -6.67 -0.38 -20.18
C VAL A 262 -7.49 -0.76 -21.42
N SER A 263 -8.44 -1.71 -21.31
CA SER A 263 -9.15 -2.26 -22.48
C SER A 263 -10.55 -1.71 -22.77
N GLN A 264 -11.19 -0.97 -21.86
CA GLN A 264 -12.54 -0.41 -22.08
C GLN A 264 -12.58 1.12 -21.93
N SER A 265 -11.95 1.81 -22.87
CA SER A 265 -12.03 3.27 -23.03
C SER A 265 -13.11 3.69 -24.05
N ALA A 266 -14.18 2.89 -24.22
CA ALA A 266 -15.17 3.10 -25.28
C ALA A 266 -16.63 3.30 -24.82
N ASP A 267 -16.96 3.17 -23.52
CA ASP A 267 -18.37 3.21 -23.07
C ASP A 267 -18.65 4.05 -21.80
N GLY A 268 -17.82 5.07 -21.52
CA GLY A 268 -18.15 6.15 -20.56
C GLY A 268 -18.26 5.80 -19.06
N GLY A 269 -18.26 4.51 -18.67
CA GLY A 269 -18.42 4.09 -17.27
C GLY A 269 -17.18 4.32 -16.38
N VAL A 270 -15.97 4.22 -16.95
CA VAL A 270 -14.69 4.35 -16.20
C VAL A 270 -14.33 5.82 -15.91
N GLU A 271 -14.87 6.76 -16.69
CA GLU A 271 -14.66 8.20 -16.53
C GLU A 271 -15.28 8.73 -15.22
N LYS A 272 -16.37 8.09 -14.77
CA LYS A 272 -17.06 8.41 -13.51
C LYS A 272 -16.29 7.90 -12.28
N PHE A 273 -15.67 6.72 -12.35
CA PHE A 273 -14.92 6.12 -11.24
C PHE A 273 -13.70 6.96 -10.84
N TYR A 274 -12.83 7.31 -11.79
CA TYR A 274 -11.71 8.19 -11.47
C TYR A 274 -12.17 9.61 -11.17
N GLY A 275 -13.28 10.09 -11.76
CA GLY A 275 -13.90 11.36 -11.39
C GLY A 275 -14.28 11.40 -9.90
N ASP A 276 -14.90 10.34 -9.38
CA ASP A 276 -15.29 10.25 -7.96
C ASP A 276 -14.08 10.07 -7.02
N ILE A 277 -13.08 9.27 -7.42
CA ILE A 277 -11.79 9.14 -6.70
C ILE A 277 -11.08 10.49 -6.62
N SER A 278 -11.05 11.20 -7.74
CA SER A 278 -10.33 12.46 -7.89
C SER A 278 -11.04 13.58 -7.17
N ARG A 279 -12.37 13.59 -7.20
CA ARG A 279 -13.22 14.45 -6.37
C ARG A 279 -12.97 14.20 -4.90
N ALA A 280 -12.93 12.95 -4.45
CA ALA A 280 -12.66 12.64 -3.06
C ALA A 280 -11.23 13.04 -2.63
N LEU A 281 -10.19 12.73 -3.43
CA LEU A 281 -8.81 13.14 -3.12
C LEU A 281 -8.62 14.67 -3.19
N ALA A 282 -9.27 15.35 -4.14
CA ALA A 282 -9.31 16.80 -4.23
C ALA A 282 -10.03 17.42 -3.02
N ASP A 283 -11.18 16.88 -2.62
CA ASP A 283 -11.90 17.29 -1.40
C ASP A 283 -11.07 17.13 -0.12
N TYR A 284 -10.16 16.15 -0.09
CA TYR A 284 -9.33 15.86 1.08
C TYR A 284 -8.04 16.67 1.15
N PHE A 285 -7.43 17.03 0.03
CA PHE A 285 -6.12 17.70 -0.02
C PHE A 285 -6.11 19.07 -0.71
N HIS A 286 -7.18 19.50 -1.39
CA HIS A 286 -7.23 20.77 -2.10
C HIS A 286 -8.24 21.74 -1.46
N GLY A 287 -7.71 22.88 -0.98
CA GLY A 287 -8.49 24.11 -0.82
C GLY A 287 -8.64 24.76 -2.19
N SER A 288 -9.84 25.22 -2.55
CA SER A 288 -10.07 25.87 -3.85
C SER A 288 -9.27 27.18 -3.97
N GLY A 289 -8.67 27.45 -5.14
CA GLY A 289 -7.95 28.69 -5.46
C GLY A 289 -6.41 28.69 -5.25
N SER A 290 -5.78 29.83 -5.52
CA SER A 290 -4.32 30.07 -5.56
C SER A 290 -3.55 29.89 -4.23
N GLU A 291 -4.20 29.38 -3.18
CA GLU A 291 -3.66 29.28 -1.82
C GLU A 291 -3.84 27.87 -1.21
N SER A 292 -3.54 26.82 -1.98
CA SER A 292 -3.51 25.43 -1.50
C SER A 292 -2.45 25.19 -0.42
N LEU A 293 -2.73 24.26 0.51
CA LEU A 293 -1.78 23.84 1.54
C LEU A 293 -0.52 23.25 0.88
N ASP A 294 0.64 23.86 1.11
CA ASP A 294 1.86 23.46 0.39
C ASP A 294 2.52 22.21 1.02
N VAL A 295 1.90 21.06 0.75
CA VAL A 295 2.33 19.72 1.20
C VAL A 295 2.81 18.91 0.00
N VAL A 296 3.97 18.29 0.15
CA VAL A 296 4.49 17.30 -0.82
C VAL A 296 4.32 15.87 -0.27
N PRO A 297 4.30 14.82 -1.11
CA PRO A 297 4.12 13.44 -0.64
C PRO A 297 5.11 13.00 0.45
N SER A 298 6.35 13.49 0.39
CA SER A 298 7.38 13.23 1.41
C SER A 298 7.07 13.83 2.78
N ASP A 299 6.28 14.91 2.85
CA ASP A 299 5.79 15.47 4.11
C ASP A 299 4.73 14.56 4.72
N VAL A 300 3.79 14.04 3.93
CA VAL A 300 2.78 13.08 4.43
C VAL A 300 3.46 11.83 4.97
N ALA A 301 4.47 11.32 4.26
CA ALA A 301 5.28 10.19 4.73
C ALA A 301 5.99 10.49 6.06
N LEU A 302 6.59 11.68 6.20
CA LEU A 302 7.16 12.14 7.47
C LEU A 302 6.09 12.19 8.57
N GLY A 303 4.91 12.73 8.25
CA GLY A 303 3.77 12.81 9.16
C GLY A 303 3.37 11.46 9.71
N PHE A 304 3.26 10.43 8.87
CA PHE A 304 3.00 9.06 9.33
C PHE A 304 4.11 8.50 10.22
N VAL A 305 5.37 8.73 9.86
CA VAL A 305 6.52 8.31 10.65
C VAL A 305 6.48 8.92 12.05
N VAL A 306 6.25 10.23 12.15
CA VAL A 306 6.12 10.94 13.44
C VAL A 306 4.87 10.50 14.19
N LEU A 307 3.73 10.37 13.50
CA LEU A 307 2.46 9.94 14.10
C LEU A 307 2.59 8.56 14.73
N ARG A 308 3.28 7.62 14.08
CA ARG A 308 3.59 6.30 14.65
C ARG A 308 4.33 6.41 15.98
N HIS A 309 5.33 7.29 16.08
CA HIS A 309 6.05 7.52 17.35
C HIS A 309 5.14 8.11 18.43
N ILE A 310 4.24 9.02 18.05
CA ILE A 310 3.27 9.62 18.97
C ILE A 310 2.23 8.57 19.42
N GLN A 311 1.73 7.73 18.52
CA GLN A 311 0.82 6.63 18.86
C GLN A 311 1.50 5.60 19.77
N ALA A 312 2.77 5.27 19.54
CA ALA A 312 3.55 4.42 20.42
C ALA A 312 3.71 5.03 21.82
N GLN A 313 4.01 6.33 21.92
CA GLN A 313 4.06 7.04 23.20
C GLN A 313 2.70 7.00 23.91
N ARG A 314 1.59 7.31 23.21
CA ARG A 314 0.23 7.27 23.78
C ARG A 314 -0.08 5.89 24.36
N LYS A 315 0.26 4.81 23.64
CA LYS A 315 0.06 3.43 24.11
C LYS A 315 0.86 3.10 25.36
N LEU A 316 2.13 3.51 25.42
CA LEU A 316 2.99 3.25 26.58
C LEU A 316 2.59 4.07 27.80
N LEU A 317 2.15 5.32 27.62
CA LEU A 317 1.56 6.13 28.69
C LEU A 317 0.31 5.47 29.25
N ALA A 318 -0.62 5.07 28.38
CA ALA A 318 -1.83 4.36 28.79
C ALA A 318 -1.51 3.04 29.53
N ARG A 319 -0.48 2.30 29.09
CA ARG A 319 -0.01 1.08 29.77
C ARG A 319 0.58 1.39 31.15
N ARG A 320 1.37 2.47 31.29
CA ARG A 320 1.94 2.92 32.57
C ARG A 320 0.84 3.32 33.55
N GLU A 321 -0.13 4.11 33.09
CA GLU A 321 -1.28 4.54 33.89
C GLU A 321 -2.11 3.34 34.37
N ALA A 322 -2.38 2.36 33.50
CA ALA A 322 -3.10 1.14 33.86
C ALA A 322 -2.36 0.31 34.93
N LEU A 323 -1.02 0.29 34.92
CA LEU A 323 -0.21 -0.41 35.91
C LEU A 323 -0.11 0.34 37.25
N GLN A 324 -0.29 1.66 37.24
CA GLN A 324 -0.14 2.51 38.44
C GLN A 324 -1.44 2.67 39.25
N GLN A 325 -2.60 2.28 38.70
CA GLN A 325 -3.85 2.33 39.46
C GLN A 325 -3.85 1.28 40.59
N PRO A 326 -3.95 1.69 41.87
CA PRO A 326 -4.06 0.73 42.97
C PRO A 326 -5.42 0.03 42.90
N ASN A 327 -5.40 -1.29 43.09
CA ASN A 327 -6.56 -2.18 43.23
C ASN A 327 -7.73 -1.53 44.00
N ILE A 328 -8.72 -0.96 43.32
CA ILE A 328 -10.07 -0.82 43.86
C ILE A 328 -10.83 -2.12 43.55
N THR A 329 -10.42 -3.18 44.22
CA THR A 329 -11.13 -4.46 44.28
C THR A 329 -11.29 -4.87 45.73
N SER A 330 -12.23 -4.20 46.41
CA SER A 330 -12.90 -4.79 47.55
C SER A 330 -14.41 -4.73 47.34
N ILE A 331 -14.92 -5.62 46.48
CA ILE A 331 -16.14 -6.42 46.70
C ILE A 331 -15.99 -7.67 45.83
N ARG A 332 -16.21 -8.83 46.47
CA ARG A 332 -15.86 -10.20 46.07
C ARG A 332 -16.53 -10.70 44.78
N SER A 333 -15.76 -11.31 43.86
CA SER A 333 -15.83 -12.75 43.52
C SER A 333 -14.92 -13.14 42.33
N ASN A 334 -13.96 -14.04 42.60
CA ASN A 334 -13.10 -14.88 41.74
C ASN A 334 -12.10 -14.27 40.72
N PRO A 335 -10.90 -14.88 40.56
CA PRO A 335 -9.78 -14.33 39.82
C PRO A 335 -9.76 -14.83 38.36
N GLY A 336 -10.01 -13.92 37.42
CA GLY A 336 -9.76 -14.08 36.00
C GLY A 336 -9.45 -12.70 35.44
N THR A 337 -8.22 -12.52 34.97
CA THR A 337 -7.62 -11.28 34.45
C THR A 337 -8.56 -10.47 33.54
N SER A 338 -9.20 -9.43 34.09
CA SER A 338 -9.76 -8.33 33.30
C SER A 338 -8.74 -7.18 33.27
N LEU A 339 -8.23 -6.87 32.08
CA LEU A 339 -7.48 -5.64 31.83
C LEU A 339 -8.50 -4.55 31.53
N LEU A 340 -9.08 -3.98 32.59
CA LEU A 340 -9.99 -2.85 32.51
C LEU A 340 -9.19 -1.59 32.17
N PHE A 341 -9.34 -1.08 30.95
CA PHE A 341 -8.83 0.23 30.56
C PHE A 341 -9.96 1.26 30.76
N ARG A 342 -9.85 2.11 31.79
CA ARG A 342 -10.74 3.25 32.03
C ARG A 342 -9.97 4.55 31.79
N ARG A 343 -10.47 5.43 30.93
CA ARG A 343 -9.98 6.80 30.80
C ARG A 343 -10.43 7.59 32.05
N ALA A 344 -9.49 8.27 32.71
CA ALA A 344 -9.77 9.10 33.88
C ALA A 344 -10.57 10.36 33.50
N LEU A 345 -11.62 10.65 34.27
CA LEU A 345 -12.27 11.95 34.35
C LEU A 345 -12.30 12.34 35.83
N GLU A 346 -11.56 13.38 36.20
CA GLU A 346 -11.82 14.16 37.42
C GLU A 346 -12.28 15.56 36.98
N LYS A 347 -13.57 15.84 37.07
CA LYS A 347 -14.07 17.20 37.33
C LYS A 347 -14.60 17.19 38.77
N ASN A 348 -13.85 17.85 39.65
CA ASN A 348 -14.32 18.20 40.99
C ASN A 348 -15.56 19.09 40.86
N ASN A 349 -16.70 18.62 41.36
CA ASN A 349 -17.87 19.43 41.61
C ASN A 349 -17.90 19.81 43.09
N ASP A 350 -17.47 21.04 43.38
CA ASP A 350 -17.96 21.78 44.55
C ASP A 350 -18.66 23.03 44.04
N SER A 351 -19.99 23.00 43.98
CA SER A 351 -20.87 24.03 44.58
C SER A 351 -22.32 23.90 44.13
N VAL A 352 -23.19 24.12 45.11
CA VAL A 352 -24.64 24.00 45.10
C VAL A 352 -25.29 25.16 44.33
N GLY A 353 -26.32 24.86 43.53
CA GLY A 353 -27.21 25.88 42.94
C GLY A 353 -28.31 25.26 42.07
N THR A 354 -29.50 25.11 42.65
CA THR A 354 -30.78 24.81 41.99
C THR A 354 -31.11 25.87 40.93
N GLU A 355 -31.38 25.47 39.68
CA GLU A 355 -32.50 25.96 38.86
C GLU A 355 -32.59 25.21 37.52
N SER A 356 -33.83 24.99 37.09
CA SER A 356 -34.27 24.26 35.90
C SER A 356 -34.03 25.04 34.60
N GLY A 357 -33.42 24.40 33.60
CA GLY A 357 -33.36 24.90 32.21
C GLY A 357 -32.72 23.88 31.27
N GLU A 358 -33.41 23.60 30.15
CA GLU A 358 -32.92 22.81 29.02
C GLU A 358 -31.53 23.30 28.55
N ARG A 359 -30.57 22.38 28.40
CA ARG A 359 -29.28 22.65 27.77
C ARG A 359 -29.13 21.80 26.51
N THR A 360 -28.96 22.49 25.40
CA THR A 360 -28.44 22.01 24.12
C THR A 360 -27.03 21.42 24.32
N LEU A 361 -26.83 20.19 23.85
CA LEU A 361 -25.55 19.48 23.87
C LEU A 361 -24.62 20.03 22.78
N SER A 362 -23.41 20.42 23.16
CA SER A 362 -22.30 20.75 22.26
C SER A 362 -21.45 19.53 21.98
N ASP A 363 -21.04 19.37 20.71
CA ASP A 363 -20.38 18.23 20.06
C ASP A 363 -18.94 17.89 20.53
N SER A 364 -18.54 18.29 21.74
CA SER A 364 -17.14 18.19 22.19
C SER A 364 -16.91 17.39 23.48
N ASP A 365 -17.90 16.71 24.03
CA ASP A 365 -17.77 15.94 25.28
C ASP A 365 -18.52 14.58 25.18
N GLU A 366 -18.20 13.75 24.19
CA GLU A 366 -18.62 12.33 24.22
C GLU A 366 -17.81 11.58 25.28
N ALA A 367 -18.44 11.40 26.43
CA ALA A 367 -17.90 10.67 27.57
C ALA A 367 -17.73 9.17 27.24
N TYR A 368 -16.46 8.75 27.18
CA TYR A 368 -16.00 7.37 27.00
C TYR A 368 -16.59 6.41 28.06
N GLN A 369 -17.36 5.40 27.64
CA GLN A 369 -17.79 4.29 28.49
C GLN A 369 -16.65 3.26 28.66
N THR A 370 -16.62 2.57 29.81
CA THR A 370 -15.57 1.60 30.17
C THR A 370 -15.64 0.32 29.32
N PHE A 371 -14.53 -0.05 28.67
CA PHE A 371 -14.42 -1.26 27.85
C PHE A 371 -13.71 -2.41 28.58
N SER A 372 -14.29 -3.60 28.50
CA SER A 372 -13.69 -4.84 29.00
C SER A 372 -12.95 -5.56 27.88
N ARG A 373 -11.64 -5.28 27.73
CA ARG A 373 -10.76 -6.10 26.88
C ARG A 373 -10.54 -7.44 27.56
N SER A 374 -11.36 -8.43 27.20
CA SER A 374 -11.23 -9.79 27.73
C SER A 374 -10.29 -10.60 26.84
N LEU A 375 -9.31 -11.23 27.48
CA LEU A 375 -8.44 -12.20 26.83
C LEU A 375 -9.27 -13.45 26.50
N LEU A 376 -9.16 -13.98 25.27
CA LEU A 376 -9.76 -15.27 24.96
C LEU A 376 -8.99 -16.37 25.69
N THR A 377 -9.71 -17.33 26.27
CA THR A 377 -9.11 -18.41 27.06
C THR A 377 -9.53 -19.78 26.52
N GLN A 378 -8.59 -20.72 26.51
CA GLN A 378 -8.86 -22.10 26.08
C GLN A 378 -9.94 -22.78 26.94
N SER A 379 -10.07 -22.39 28.21
CA SER A 379 -11.05 -22.94 29.14
C SER A 379 -12.49 -22.53 28.85
N ASN A 380 -12.70 -21.44 28.09
CA ASN A 380 -14.03 -20.97 27.77
C ASN A 380 -14.51 -21.63 26.45
N PRO A 381 -15.59 -22.42 26.47
CA PRO A 381 -16.05 -23.14 25.30
C PRO A 381 -16.45 -22.21 24.14
N ASP A 382 -16.98 -21.02 24.44
CA ASP A 382 -17.37 -20.05 23.42
C ASP A 382 -16.15 -19.42 22.75
N ASP A 383 -15.07 -19.15 23.50
CA ASP A 383 -13.81 -18.64 22.97
C ASP A 383 -13.17 -19.69 22.05
N TYR A 384 -13.15 -20.96 22.49
CA TYR A 384 -12.62 -22.08 21.71
C TYR A 384 -13.40 -22.27 20.40
N ALA A 385 -14.73 -22.34 20.45
CA ALA A 385 -15.57 -22.53 19.27
C ALA A 385 -15.47 -21.36 18.29
N THR A 386 -15.34 -20.12 18.79
CA THR A 386 -15.15 -18.95 17.93
C THR A 386 -13.81 -19.04 17.19
N LEU A 387 -12.72 -19.36 17.88
CA LEU A 387 -11.40 -19.50 17.24
C LEU A 387 -11.34 -20.69 16.28
N GLU A 388 -12.02 -21.79 16.58
CA GLU A 388 -12.12 -22.96 15.72
C GLU A 388 -12.87 -22.62 14.41
N GLU A 389 -14.02 -21.96 14.51
CA GLU A 389 -14.77 -21.44 13.35
C GLU A 389 -13.91 -20.48 12.52
N GLY A 390 -13.23 -19.54 13.20
CA GLY A 390 -12.33 -18.58 12.56
C GLY A 390 -11.15 -19.21 11.85
N ALA A 391 -10.52 -20.25 12.40
CA ALA A 391 -9.40 -20.91 11.74
C ALA A 391 -9.84 -21.77 10.55
N ARG A 392 -10.95 -22.50 10.68
CA ARG A 392 -11.48 -23.39 9.64
C ARG A 392 -11.87 -22.64 8.37
N PHE A 393 -12.59 -21.52 8.51
CA PHE A 393 -13.06 -20.75 7.36
C PHE A 393 -12.01 -19.78 6.80
N ALA A 394 -10.84 -19.66 7.43
CA ALA A 394 -9.80 -18.74 6.97
C ALA A 394 -9.17 -19.17 5.64
N ARG A 395 -9.13 -20.48 5.35
CA ARG A 395 -8.72 -20.99 4.03
C ARG A 395 -9.78 -20.79 2.95
N HIS A 396 -11.06 -20.75 3.33
CA HIS A 396 -12.17 -20.53 2.40
C HIS A 396 -12.19 -19.09 1.88
N GLN A 397 -12.01 -18.09 2.75
CA GLN A 397 -11.88 -16.69 2.29
C GLN A 397 -10.62 -16.48 1.44
N LEU A 398 -9.50 -17.13 1.82
CA LEU A 398 -8.24 -17.03 1.08
C LEU A 398 -8.39 -17.59 -0.34
N ALA A 399 -9.08 -18.73 -0.48
CA ALA A 399 -9.30 -19.40 -1.76
C ALA A 399 -10.09 -18.55 -2.76
N ALA A 400 -10.93 -17.61 -2.30
CA ALA A 400 -11.68 -16.71 -3.17
C ALA A 400 -10.78 -15.79 -4.02
N TYR A 401 -9.52 -15.61 -3.61
CA TYR A 401 -8.51 -14.82 -4.33
C TYR A 401 -7.74 -15.63 -5.38
N THR A 402 -7.92 -16.95 -5.44
CA THR A 402 -7.45 -17.84 -6.51
C THR A 402 -5.95 -17.69 -6.84
N TRP A 403 -5.58 -17.53 -8.12
CA TRP A 403 -4.22 -17.65 -8.60
C TRP A 403 -3.34 -16.46 -8.21
N ILE A 404 -3.93 -15.27 -8.10
CA ILE A 404 -3.22 -14.03 -7.75
C ILE A 404 -2.51 -14.22 -6.40
N LEU A 405 -3.28 -14.59 -5.39
CA LEU A 405 -2.75 -14.74 -4.04
C LEU A 405 -1.99 -16.07 -3.87
N TYR A 406 -2.31 -17.09 -4.69
CA TYR A 406 -1.56 -18.35 -4.70
C TYR A 406 -0.11 -18.17 -5.13
N PHE A 407 0.13 -17.46 -6.24
CA PHE A 407 1.50 -17.18 -6.68
C PHE A 407 2.17 -16.11 -5.85
N TYR A 408 1.42 -15.20 -5.21
CA TYR A 408 1.99 -14.32 -4.20
C TYR A 408 2.55 -15.09 -3.00
N GLU A 409 1.81 -16.10 -2.51
CA GLU A 409 2.25 -16.95 -1.39
C GLU A 409 3.37 -17.92 -1.80
N TYR A 410 3.36 -18.37 -3.07
CA TYR A 410 4.31 -19.34 -3.61
C TYR A 410 4.98 -18.87 -4.92
N PRO A 411 5.79 -17.78 -4.91
CA PRO A 411 6.30 -17.15 -6.14
C PRO A 411 7.11 -18.09 -7.03
N LEU A 412 7.90 -18.99 -6.44
CA LEU A 412 8.79 -19.91 -7.16
C LEU A 412 8.33 -21.36 -7.13
N THR A 413 7.48 -21.73 -6.17
CA THR A 413 7.06 -23.13 -5.95
C THR A 413 5.61 -23.40 -6.31
N GLY A 414 4.81 -22.37 -6.58
CA GLY A 414 3.37 -22.51 -6.85
C GLY A 414 3.06 -23.45 -8.02
N GLY A 415 3.74 -23.27 -9.15
CA GLY A 415 3.55 -24.13 -10.33
C GLY A 415 3.89 -25.61 -10.04
N MET A 416 5.00 -25.85 -9.34
CA MET A 416 5.41 -27.22 -8.95
C MET A 416 4.46 -27.85 -7.95
N ARG A 417 3.92 -27.06 -7.01
CA ARG A 417 2.92 -27.51 -6.03
C ARG A 417 1.60 -27.90 -6.70
N LEU A 418 1.15 -27.11 -7.68
CA LEU A 418 -0.03 -27.45 -8.49
C LEU A 418 0.19 -28.75 -9.29
N LEU A 419 1.33 -28.88 -9.97
CA LEU A 419 1.70 -30.13 -10.67
C LEU A 419 1.70 -31.34 -9.72
N GLY A 420 2.33 -31.19 -8.55
CA GLY A 420 2.38 -32.23 -7.54
C GLY A 420 1.00 -32.67 -7.05
N ARG A 421 0.07 -31.73 -6.85
CA ARG A 421 -1.33 -32.02 -6.52
C ARG A 421 -2.04 -32.77 -7.64
N CYS A 422 -1.91 -32.34 -8.90
CA CYS A 422 -2.48 -33.03 -10.05
C CYS A 422 -1.96 -34.48 -10.17
N LEU A 423 -0.66 -34.69 -9.96
CA LEU A 423 -0.05 -36.03 -9.99
C LEU A 423 -0.57 -36.90 -8.84
N LYS A 424 -0.68 -36.35 -7.62
CA LYS A 424 -1.21 -37.07 -6.45
C LYS A 424 -2.67 -37.48 -6.65
N ALA A 425 -3.50 -36.60 -7.23
CA ALA A 425 -4.89 -36.90 -7.56
C ALA A 425 -5.00 -38.04 -8.59
N LYS A 426 -4.19 -38.00 -9.67
CA LYS A 426 -4.12 -39.08 -10.67
C LYS A 426 -3.68 -40.43 -10.05
N LEU A 427 -2.69 -40.41 -9.16
CA LEU A 427 -2.21 -41.60 -8.45
C LEU A 427 -3.23 -42.16 -7.46
N ALA A 428 -4.00 -41.30 -6.78
CA ALA A 428 -5.07 -41.74 -5.88
C ALA A 428 -6.20 -42.44 -6.64
N CYS A 429 -6.57 -41.90 -7.82
CA CYS A 429 -7.60 -42.48 -8.69
C CYS A 429 -7.21 -43.88 -9.20
N SER A 430 -5.95 -44.06 -9.60
CA SER A 430 -5.41 -45.36 -10.04
C SER A 430 -5.34 -46.42 -8.93
N LYS A 431 -5.21 -46.03 -7.65
CA LYS A 431 -5.24 -46.97 -6.51
C LYS A 431 -6.64 -47.47 -6.18
N THR A 432 -7.67 -46.63 -6.35
CA THR A 432 -9.07 -47.03 -6.15
C THR A 432 -9.57 -48.03 -7.18
N GLU A 433 -9.04 -48.05 -8.40
CA GLU A 433 -9.39 -49.06 -9.42
C GLU A 433 -8.83 -50.47 -9.10
N ASN A 434 -7.73 -50.56 -8.36
CA ASN A 434 -7.08 -51.84 -8.03
C ASN A 434 -7.61 -52.49 -6.73
N SER A 435 -8.43 -51.80 -5.95
CA SER A 435 -9.04 -52.33 -4.73
C SER A 435 -10.52 -52.59 -4.97
N GLY A 436 -10.82 -53.66 -5.70
CA GLY A 436 -12.19 -54.10 -5.97
C GLY A 436 -12.93 -54.51 -4.69
N MET A 437 -13.69 -53.60 -4.08
CA MET A 437 -14.81 -53.92 -3.21
C MET A 437 -15.88 -52.83 -3.30
N ILE A 438 -17.09 -53.27 -3.64
CA ILE A 438 -18.26 -52.48 -4.04
C ILE A 438 -19.06 -52.08 -2.80
N GLU A 439 -19.29 -50.78 -2.60
CA GLU A 439 -20.57 -50.28 -2.09
C GLU A 439 -21.12 -49.25 -3.08
N ARG A 440 -22.32 -49.54 -3.59
CA ARG A 440 -23.01 -48.81 -4.67
C ARG A 440 -23.66 -47.54 -4.12
N ARG A 441 -23.22 -46.36 -4.59
CA ARG A 441 -24.08 -45.30 -5.16
C ARG A 441 -23.40 -44.03 -5.71
N ASP A 442 -22.07 -43.97 -5.85
CA ASP A 442 -21.35 -42.75 -6.33
C ASP A 442 -20.72 -42.87 -7.74
N SER A 443 -21.31 -43.64 -8.64
CA SER A 443 -20.65 -44.01 -9.91
C SER A 443 -21.41 -43.56 -11.15
N TYR A 444 -21.50 -42.25 -11.36
CA TYR A 444 -21.55 -41.59 -12.67
C TYR A 444 -21.01 -40.15 -12.43
N GLU A 445 -20.08 -39.67 -13.28
CA GLU A 445 -19.32 -38.39 -13.18
C GLU A 445 -17.94 -38.39 -12.49
N ARG A 446 -17.28 -39.54 -12.35
CA ARG A 446 -15.82 -39.56 -12.13
C ARG A 446 -15.13 -39.95 -13.44
N CYS A 447 -14.44 -38.98 -14.04
CA CYS A 447 -13.63 -39.05 -15.27
C CYS A 447 -14.37 -38.83 -16.60
N ALA A 448 -14.58 -37.55 -16.97
CA ALA A 448 -14.64 -37.14 -18.38
C ALA A 448 -13.70 -35.94 -18.59
N MET A 449 -12.49 -36.20 -19.07
CA MET A 449 -11.78 -35.23 -19.90
C MET A 449 -12.12 -35.61 -21.33
N ASN A 450 -13.07 -34.91 -21.95
CA ASN A 450 -13.33 -35.04 -23.37
C ASN A 450 -12.22 -34.34 -24.14
N SER A 451 -11.27 -35.12 -24.65
CA SER A 451 -10.81 -34.95 -26.02
C SER A 451 -11.79 -35.73 -26.89
N ASP A 452 -12.45 -35.07 -27.84
CA ASP A 452 -12.50 -35.51 -29.24
C ASP A 452 -13.36 -34.54 -30.07
N VAL A 453 -12.73 -34.06 -31.14
CA VAL A 453 -13.35 -33.37 -32.27
C VAL A 453 -13.82 -34.47 -33.22
N GLU A 454 -15.10 -34.49 -33.60
CA GLU A 454 -15.51 -34.88 -34.96
C GLU A 454 -16.99 -34.55 -35.26
N GLU A 455 -17.23 -34.28 -36.55
CA GLU A 455 -18.43 -33.71 -37.15
C GLU A 455 -19.63 -34.67 -37.24
N GLY A 456 -20.85 -34.09 -37.17
CA GLY A 456 -21.95 -34.47 -38.06
C GLY A 456 -23.16 -35.17 -37.41
N GLY A 457 -24.36 -34.60 -37.62
CA GLY A 457 -25.62 -35.36 -37.65
C GLY A 457 -26.76 -34.81 -36.81
N SER A 458 -27.78 -34.26 -37.47
CA SER A 458 -29.05 -33.76 -36.93
C SER A 458 -30.00 -34.88 -36.45
N ALA A 459 -30.59 -34.74 -35.25
CA ALA A 459 -31.99 -35.10 -34.96
C ALA A 459 -32.45 -34.53 -33.59
N ILE A 460 -33.69 -34.05 -33.55
CA ILE A 460 -34.35 -33.28 -32.48
C ILE A 460 -35.17 -34.23 -31.58
N ASN A 461 -35.12 -34.05 -30.24
CA ASN A 461 -36.27 -33.86 -29.32
C ASN A 461 -35.92 -34.19 -27.85
N ASP A 462 -36.06 -33.15 -27.00
CA ASP A 462 -36.57 -33.16 -25.62
C ASP A 462 -36.12 -34.27 -24.65
N VAL A 463 -34.93 -34.11 -24.04
CA VAL A 463 -34.65 -34.52 -22.65
C VAL A 463 -33.67 -33.53 -22.00
N ASP A 464 -34.18 -32.86 -20.98
CA ASP A 464 -33.53 -32.16 -19.86
C ASP A 464 -32.49 -31.04 -20.06
N GLU A 465 -32.96 -29.88 -19.60
CA GLU A 465 -32.32 -28.60 -19.31
C GLU A 465 -31.32 -28.70 -18.13
N MET A 466 -30.38 -29.65 -18.18
CA MET A 466 -29.53 -30.04 -17.03
C MET A 466 -28.01 -29.92 -17.29
N ASN A 467 -27.57 -28.86 -17.96
CA ASN A 467 -26.14 -28.52 -18.10
C ASN A 467 -25.92 -27.00 -18.01
N ARG A 468 -26.23 -26.39 -16.87
CA ARG A 468 -25.65 -25.07 -16.55
C ARG A 468 -24.24 -25.30 -16.01
N GLU A 469 -23.25 -24.60 -16.56
CA GLU A 469 -21.86 -24.70 -16.12
C GLU A 469 -21.75 -24.50 -14.60
N HIS A 470 -21.24 -25.51 -13.90
CA HIS A 470 -21.01 -25.48 -12.44
C HIS A 470 -19.94 -24.45 -12.03
N ILE A 471 -19.13 -23.99 -13.00
CA ILE A 471 -18.05 -23.02 -12.81
C ILE A 471 -18.12 -22.01 -13.95
N VAL A 472 -18.27 -20.73 -13.61
CA VAL A 472 -18.38 -19.62 -14.56
C VAL A 472 -17.13 -18.74 -14.48
N GLY A 473 -16.58 -18.33 -15.62
CA GLY A 473 -15.45 -17.39 -15.69
C GLY A 473 -14.07 -17.99 -15.35
N ASP A 474 -13.91 -19.32 -15.32
CA ASP A 474 -12.61 -19.95 -15.07
C ASP A 474 -11.63 -19.78 -16.25
N ASN A 475 -10.35 -19.64 -15.92
CA ASN A 475 -9.24 -19.53 -16.86
C ASN A 475 -8.24 -20.68 -16.70
N PHE A 476 -8.70 -21.83 -16.20
CA PHE A 476 -7.94 -23.01 -15.76
C PHE A 476 -7.12 -22.84 -14.49
N LEU A 477 -6.75 -21.61 -14.11
CA LEU A 477 -6.00 -21.36 -12.88
C LEU A 477 -6.91 -21.05 -11.70
N HIS A 478 -8.10 -20.48 -11.91
CA HIS A 478 -8.98 -20.10 -10.80
C HIS A 478 -9.43 -21.33 -9.99
N GLU A 479 -10.01 -22.33 -10.64
CA GLU A 479 -10.45 -23.57 -9.97
C GLU A 479 -9.28 -24.27 -9.27
N ALA A 480 -8.17 -24.50 -9.98
CA ALA A 480 -7.04 -25.28 -9.49
C ALA A 480 -6.39 -24.65 -8.24
N THR A 481 -6.26 -23.32 -8.23
CA THR A 481 -5.64 -22.60 -7.12
C THR A 481 -6.61 -22.39 -5.95
N MET A 482 -7.91 -22.22 -6.22
CA MET A 482 -8.96 -22.20 -5.19
C MET A 482 -8.96 -23.51 -4.39
N LEU A 483 -9.00 -24.65 -5.09
CA LEU A 483 -8.90 -25.98 -4.47
C LEU A 483 -7.57 -26.17 -3.72
N ALA A 484 -6.48 -25.59 -4.24
CA ALA A 484 -5.16 -25.61 -3.61
C ALA A 484 -5.13 -24.88 -2.27
N HIS A 485 -5.68 -23.68 -2.21
CA HIS A 485 -5.79 -22.85 -1.01
C HIS A 485 -6.72 -23.45 0.04
N ALA A 486 -7.94 -23.82 -0.38
CA ALA A 486 -8.96 -24.30 0.55
C ALA A 486 -8.69 -25.71 1.10
N GLY A 487 -7.83 -26.49 0.44
CA GLY A 487 -7.66 -27.90 0.81
C GLY A 487 -8.78 -28.82 0.33
N LEU A 488 -9.66 -28.34 -0.57
CA LEU A 488 -10.87 -29.01 -1.00
C LEU A 488 -10.64 -29.93 -2.21
N ASN A 489 -11.58 -30.85 -2.44
CA ASN A 489 -11.67 -31.65 -3.66
C ASN A 489 -12.66 -31.01 -4.64
N LYS A 490 -12.54 -31.35 -5.94
CA LYS A 490 -13.46 -30.86 -6.98
C LYS A 490 -14.92 -31.24 -6.70
N SER A 491 -15.17 -32.39 -6.09
CA SER A 491 -16.51 -32.86 -5.69
C SER A 491 -17.16 -32.03 -4.57
N ASP A 492 -16.39 -31.19 -3.91
CA ASP A 492 -16.89 -30.33 -2.83
C ASP A 492 -17.38 -28.99 -3.37
N ILE A 493 -17.16 -28.67 -4.65
CA ILE A 493 -17.65 -27.44 -5.30
C ILE A 493 -19.08 -27.67 -5.80
N ALA A 494 -20.03 -26.95 -5.21
CA ALA A 494 -21.39 -26.91 -5.74
C ALA A 494 -21.56 -25.87 -6.85
N TYR A 495 -20.91 -24.71 -6.71
CA TYR A 495 -20.94 -23.64 -7.72
C TYR A 495 -19.73 -22.71 -7.53
N ALA A 496 -19.21 -22.13 -8.61
CA ALA A 496 -18.23 -21.04 -8.53
C ALA A 496 -18.44 -20.03 -9.66
N SER A 497 -18.39 -18.74 -9.35
CA SER A 497 -18.33 -17.66 -10.33
C SER A 497 -17.08 -16.83 -10.10
N PHE A 498 -16.25 -16.73 -11.14
CA PHE A 498 -15.03 -15.92 -11.17
C PHE A 498 -15.19 -14.62 -11.99
N GLU A 499 -16.42 -14.33 -12.45
CA GLU A 499 -16.73 -13.08 -13.14
C GLU A 499 -16.56 -11.89 -12.20
N SER A 500 -15.89 -10.84 -12.70
CA SER A 500 -15.64 -9.63 -11.93
C SER A 500 -15.95 -8.40 -12.77
N GLY A 501 -16.81 -7.54 -12.23
CA GLY A 501 -17.29 -6.29 -12.82
C GLY A 501 -17.37 -5.20 -11.76
N PHE A 502 -18.02 -4.07 -12.06
CA PHE A 502 -18.06 -2.92 -11.15
C PHE A 502 -18.77 -3.22 -9.82
N TYR A 503 -19.86 -4.01 -9.87
CA TYR A 503 -20.56 -4.54 -8.69
C TYR A 503 -20.61 -6.07 -8.64
N GLU A 504 -20.02 -6.73 -9.64
CA GLU A 504 -20.01 -8.19 -9.74
C GLU A 504 -18.84 -8.74 -8.93
N THR A 505 -19.16 -9.54 -7.92
CA THR A 505 -18.20 -10.03 -6.95
C THR A 505 -18.02 -11.54 -7.11
N PRO A 506 -16.81 -12.04 -7.40
CA PRO A 506 -16.54 -13.46 -7.43
C PRO A 506 -16.90 -14.15 -6.11
N TYR A 507 -17.50 -15.32 -6.22
CA TYR A 507 -17.89 -16.12 -5.06
C TYR A 507 -17.94 -17.61 -5.44
N PHE A 508 -17.91 -18.47 -4.44
CA PHE A 508 -18.11 -19.90 -4.64
C PHE A 508 -18.91 -20.51 -3.50
N ILE A 509 -19.57 -21.62 -3.80
CA ILE A 509 -20.39 -22.42 -2.89
C ILE A 509 -19.74 -23.79 -2.79
N VAL A 510 -19.37 -24.20 -1.58
CA VAL A 510 -18.76 -25.50 -1.30
C VAL A 510 -19.50 -26.26 -0.20
N ILE A 511 -19.39 -27.58 -0.25
CA ILE A 511 -19.98 -28.52 0.70
C ILE A 511 -18.91 -28.94 1.70
N ASP A 512 -18.98 -28.42 2.92
CA ASP A 512 -18.15 -28.87 4.04
C ASP A 512 -18.85 -30.04 4.75
N ARG A 513 -18.41 -31.26 4.42
CA ARG A 513 -19.00 -32.51 4.93
C ARG A 513 -18.66 -32.80 6.37
N GLU A 514 -17.56 -32.27 6.87
CA GLU A 514 -17.09 -32.53 8.23
C GLU A 514 -17.83 -31.64 9.24
N TRP A 515 -18.09 -30.37 8.90
CA TRP A 515 -18.93 -29.50 9.72
C TRP A 515 -20.41 -29.53 9.35
N LYS A 516 -20.79 -30.36 8.37
CA LYS A 516 -22.14 -30.42 7.82
C LYS A 516 -22.67 -29.03 7.50
N SER A 517 -21.93 -28.30 6.67
CA SER A 517 -22.29 -26.95 6.27
C SER A 517 -22.12 -26.71 4.78
N ILE A 518 -23.02 -25.92 4.20
CA ILE A 518 -22.86 -25.33 2.88
C ILE A 518 -22.25 -23.95 3.08
N VAL A 519 -21.10 -23.71 2.47
CA VAL A 519 -20.30 -22.49 2.67
C VAL A 519 -20.34 -21.64 1.41
N VAL A 520 -20.84 -20.41 1.53
CA VAL A 520 -20.75 -19.37 0.50
C VAL A 520 -19.56 -18.48 0.84
N SER A 521 -18.48 -18.58 0.06
CA SER A 521 -17.28 -17.76 0.22
C SER A 521 -17.26 -16.63 -0.80
N ILE A 522 -17.18 -15.39 -0.33
CA ILE A 522 -17.30 -14.17 -1.12
C ILE A 522 -15.94 -13.47 -1.17
N ARG A 523 -15.43 -13.17 -2.37
CA ARG A 523 -14.16 -12.47 -2.54
C ARG A 523 -14.31 -11.00 -2.12
N GLY A 524 -13.30 -10.46 -1.45
CA GLY A 524 -13.18 -9.01 -1.24
C GLY A 524 -12.52 -8.29 -2.40
N SER A 525 -12.18 -7.02 -2.15
CA SER A 525 -11.45 -6.16 -3.10
C SER A 525 -10.06 -6.73 -3.39
N LEU A 526 -9.58 -6.54 -4.62
CA LEU A 526 -8.27 -7.03 -5.07
C LEU A 526 -7.13 -6.06 -4.71
N THR A 527 -7.46 -4.77 -4.55
CA THR A 527 -6.49 -3.73 -4.19
C THR A 527 -6.93 -2.97 -2.95
N LEU A 528 -5.96 -2.38 -2.24
CA LEU A 528 -6.23 -1.55 -1.06
C LEU A 528 -6.74 -0.17 -1.47
N GLU A 529 -6.38 0.27 -2.67
CA GLU A 529 -6.89 1.46 -3.32
C GLU A 529 -8.41 1.35 -3.51
N ASP A 530 -8.92 0.21 -4.01
CA ASP A 530 -10.36 -0.06 -4.10
C ASP A 530 -11.03 0.10 -2.72
N CYS A 531 -10.42 -0.44 -1.65
CA CYS A 531 -10.96 -0.32 -0.29
C CYS A 531 -11.05 1.13 0.20
N VAL A 532 -10.05 1.99 -0.11
CA VAL A 532 -10.07 3.40 0.29
C VAL A 532 -11.13 4.17 -0.49
N VAL A 533 -11.30 3.85 -1.77
CA VAL A 533 -12.32 4.46 -2.63
C VAL A 533 -13.72 4.06 -2.19
N ASP A 534 -13.92 2.79 -1.84
CA ASP A 534 -15.18 2.29 -1.30
C ASP A 534 -15.61 3.14 -0.10
N VAL A 535 -14.71 3.39 0.87
CA VAL A 535 -14.97 4.15 2.11
C VAL A 535 -15.48 5.58 1.85
N LEU A 536 -15.23 6.14 0.67
CA LEU A 536 -15.66 7.48 0.29
C LEU A 536 -17.10 7.51 -0.26
N LEU A 537 -17.73 6.35 -0.44
CA LEU A 537 -19.12 6.23 -0.87
C LEU A 537 -20.07 6.58 0.28
N ASP A 538 -21.14 7.31 -0.08
CA ASP A 538 -22.12 7.73 0.91
C ASP A 538 -22.90 6.53 1.48
N PRO A 539 -23.24 6.56 2.79
CA PRO A 539 -24.08 5.54 3.39
C PRO A 539 -25.45 5.45 2.71
N SER A 540 -25.95 4.23 2.53
CA SER A 540 -27.27 3.93 1.97
C SER A 540 -28.23 3.41 3.05
N PRO A 541 -29.50 3.86 3.03
CA PRO A 541 -30.51 3.44 3.99
C PRO A 541 -30.93 1.98 3.76
N LEU A 542 -31.29 1.29 4.84
CA LEU A 542 -31.68 -0.12 4.82
C LEU A 542 -33.19 -0.34 4.99
N ASP A 543 -33.99 0.70 5.14
CA ASP A 543 -35.43 0.62 5.43
C ASP A 543 -36.18 -0.27 4.40
N ALA A 544 -36.00 0.01 3.12
CA ALA A 544 -36.65 -0.73 2.03
C ALA A 544 -36.13 -2.18 1.91
N LEU A 545 -34.85 -2.41 2.25
CA LEU A 545 -34.27 -3.76 2.25
C LEU A 545 -34.83 -4.58 3.41
N GLY A 546 -34.94 -3.97 4.59
CA GLY A 546 -35.52 -4.56 5.79
C GLY A 546 -36.97 -4.97 5.60
N GLU A 547 -37.80 -4.11 5.00
CA GLU A 547 -39.19 -4.42 4.67
C GLU A 547 -39.29 -5.61 3.69
N LYS A 548 -38.43 -5.63 2.66
CA LYS A 548 -38.46 -6.67 1.62
C LYS A 548 -38.05 -8.05 2.14
N TYR A 549 -37.04 -8.14 2.99
CA TYR A 549 -36.48 -9.42 3.45
C TYR A 549 -36.81 -9.77 4.89
N GLY A 550 -37.51 -8.89 5.62
CA GLY A 550 -38.07 -9.15 6.94
C GLY A 550 -37.08 -9.00 8.10
N PHE A 551 -36.25 -7.95 8.08
CA PHE A 551 -35.42 -7.54 9.22
C PHE A 551 -35.67 -6.06 9.56
N ASP A 552 -35.36 -5.62 10.78
CA ASP A 552 -35.57 -4.22 11.19
C ASP A 552 -34.45 -3.31 10.63
N GLY A 553 -34.69 -2.76 9.44
CA GLY A 553 -33.81 -1.79 8.79
C GLY A 553 -34.17 -0.33 9.09
N THR A 554 -35.15 -0.04 9.96
CA THR A 554 -35.71 1.32 10.09
C THR A 554 -34.68 2.29 10.67
N GLY A 555 -34.39 3.36 9.92
CA GLY A 555 -33.39 4.37 10.27
C GLY A 555 -31.96 3.81 10.36
N GLN A 556 -31.71 2.63 9.79
CA GLN A 556 -30.39 2.01 9.76
C GLN A 556 -29.73 2.25 8.40
N TYR A 557 -28.40 2.36 8.43
CA TYR A 557 -27.60 2.60 7.24
C TYR A 557 -26.47 1.59 7.14
N CYS A 558 -26.07 1.32 5.91
CA CYS A 558 -24.85 0.59 5.60
C CYS A 558 -24.07 1.31 4.49
N HIS A 559 -22.85 0.85 4.26
CA HIS A 559 -22.01 1.31 3.17
C HIS A 559 -22.66 1.09 1.79
N GLY A 560 -22.82 2.16 0.99
CA GLY A 560 -23.57 2.10 -0.27
C GLY A 560 -23.00 1.10 -1.29
N GLY A 561 -21.69 1.09 -1.51
CA GLY A 561 -21.06 0.13 -2.43
C GLY A 561 -21.25 -1.34 -2.01
N VAL A 562 -21.30 -1.62 -0.70
CA VAL A 562 -21.51 -2.99 -0.19
C VAL A 562 -22.93 -3.44 -0.49
N LEU A 563 -23.90 -2.54 -0.34
CA LEU A 563 -25.31 -2.81 -0.61
C LEU A 563 -25.54 -3.17 -2.09
N GLU A 564 -24.96 -2.41 -3.01
CA GLU A 564 -25.07 -2.67 -4.45
C GLU A 564 -24.48 -4.04 -4.83
N CYS A 565 -23.27 -4.36 -4.36
CA CYS A 565 -22.66 -5.68 -4.58
C CYS A 565 -23.50 -6.81 -3.97
N THR A 566 -24.12 -6.57 -2.81
CA THR A 566 -24.99 -7.55 -2.15
C THR A 566 -26.26 -7.80 -2.95
N ASN A 567 -26.89 -6.75 -3.48
CA ASN A 567 -28.08 -6.87 -4.30
C ASN A 567 -27.81 -7.69 -5.56
N TRP A 568 -26.66 -7.47 -6.21
CA TRP A 568 -26.22 -8.28 -7.34
C TRP A 568 -26.02 -9.75 -6.96
N LEU A 569 -25.25 -10.02 -5.90
CA LEU A 569 -24.95 -11.39 -5.47
C LEU A 569 -26.21 -12.16 -5.07
N HIS A 570 -27.13 -11.51 -4.36
CA HIS A 570 -28.41 -12.11 -4.00
C HIS A 570 -29.26 -12.44 -5.24
N ALA A 571 -29.29 -11.54 -6.24
CA ALA A 571 -30.00 -11.79 -7.49
C ALA A 571 -29.40 -12.97 -8.27
N ASP A 572 -28.08 -13.08 -8.29
CA ASP A 572 -27.38 -14.19 -8.94
C ASP A 572 -27.62 -15.54 -8.23
N LEU A 573 -27.51 -15.57 -6.90
CA LEU A 573 -27.87 -16.74 -6.08
C LEU A 573 -29.32 -17.20 -6.33
N THR A 574 -30.25 -16.25 -6.39
CA THR A 574 -31.68 -16.51 -6.66
C THR A 574 -31.91 -17.05 -8.07
N LYS A 575 -31.16 -16.55 -9.06
CA LYS A 575 -31.21 -17.01 -10.46
C LYS A 575 -30.71 -18.44 -10.62
N HIS A 576 -29.66 -18.81 -9.90
CA HIS A 576 -29.06 -20.15 -9.97
C HIS A 576 -29.77 -21.18 -9.08
N LYS A 577 -30.45 -20.74 -8.01
CA LYS A 577 -31.17 -21.59 -7.04
C LYS A 577 -30.31 -22.72 -6.47
N THR A 578 -29.00 -22.49 -6.37
CA THR A 578 -28.05 -23.50 -5.89
C THR A 578 -28.30 -23.81 -4.42
N LEU A 579 -28.53 -22.78 -3.60
CA LEU A 579 -28.84 -22.95 -2.18
C LEU A 579 -30.18 -23.69 -1.98
N ASP A 580 -31.20 -23.35 -2.76
CA ASP A 580 -32.48 -24.07 -2.71
C ASP A 580 -32.27 -25.55 -3.00
N LYS A 581 -31.59 -25.91 -4.09
CA LYS A 581 -31.35 -27.33 -4.45
C LYS A 581 -30.59 -28.11 -3.37
N LEU A 582 -29.64 -27.47 -2.69
CA LEU A 582 -28.80 -28.13 -1.69
C LEU A 582 -29.51 -28.27 -0.33
N LEU A 583 -30.21 -27.22 0.10
CA LEU A 583 -30.71 -27.07 1.48
C LEU A 583 -32.23 -27.10 1.59
N LEU A 584 -32.98 -26.71 0.55
CA LEU A 584 -34.43 -26.48 0.60
C LEU A 584 -35.22 -27.42 -0.32
N GLY A 585 -36.30 -27.98 0.21
CA GLY A 585 -37.26 -28.76 -0.56
C GLY A 585 -37.15 -30.29 -0.37
N PRO A 586 -38.09 -31.05 -0.95
CA PRO A 586 -38.26 -32.48 -0.64
C PRO A 586 -37.12 -33.37 -1.16
N ASN A 587 -36.34 -32.89 -2.13
CA ASN A 587 -35.22 -33.60 -2.74
C ASN A 587 -33.86 -32.95 -2.40
N ALA A 588 -33.80 -32.08 -1.39
CA ALA A 588 -32.55 -31.42 -0.99
C ALA A 588 -31.54 -32.45 -0.46
N GLU A 589 -30.38 -32.51 -1.11
CA GLU A 589 -29.33 -33.50 -0.82
C GLU A 589 -28.69 -33.30 0.57
N TYR A 590 -28.66 -32.05 1.05
CA TYR A 590 -27.99 -31.64 2.29
C TYR A 590 -28.94 -30.91 3.24
N SER A 591 -30.20 -31.36 3.34
CA SER A 591 -31.21 -30.71 4.20
C SER A 591 -30.87 -30.70 5.70
N ASP A 592 -29.95 -31.54 6.18
CA ASP A 592 -29.44 -31.52 7.56
C ASP A 592 -28.23 -30.60 7.77
N TYR A 593 -27.78 -29.89 6.73
CA TYR A 593 -26.60 -29.02 6.78
C TYR A 593 -26.98 -27.58 7.14
N THR A 594 -26.04 -26.87 7.74
CA THR A 594 -26.19 -25.44 8.06
C THR A 594 -25.61 -24.54 6.96
N LEU A 595 -26.14 -23.32 6.81
CA LEU A 595 -25.60 -22.34 5.88
C LEU A 595 -24.54 -21.47 6.57
N ARG A 596 -23.35 -21.36 5.96
CA ARG A 596 -22.25 -20.50 6.40
C ARG A 596 -21.91 -19.49 5.32
N ILE A 597 -21.82 -18.23 5.69
CA ILE A 597 -21.34 -17.17 4.80
C ILE A 597 -19.96 -16.73 5.28
N VAL A 598 -18.99 -16.67 4.38
CA VAL A 598 -17.61 -16.36 4.69
C VAL A 598 -17.14 -15.25 3.76
N GLY A 599 -16.49 -14.23 4.30
CA GLY A 599 -16.00 -13.12 3.49
C GLY A 599 -14.83 -12.39 4.13
N HIS A 600 -14.02 -11.77 3.27
CA HIS A 600 -12.91 -10.91 3.68
C HIS A 600 -13.09 -9.50 3.11
N SER A 601 -12.72 -8.48 3.89
CA SER A 601 -12.79 -7.08 3.45
C SER A 601 -14.18 -6.71 2.90
N LEU A 602 -14.30 -6.17 1.69
CA LEU A 602 -15.59 -5.96 1.00
C LEU A 602 -16.51 -7.20 1.03
N GLY A 603 -15.97 -8.39 0.80
CA GLY A 603 -16.73 -9.65 0.81
C GLY A 603 -17.31 -9.99 2.18
N ALA A 604 -16.66 -9.54 3.27
CA ALA A 604 -17.20 -9.67 4.62
C ALA A 604 -18.44 -8.78 4.80
N GLY A 605 -18.39 -7.53 4.33
CA GLY A 605 -19.53 -6.62 4.34
C GLY A 605 -20.71 -7.17 3.54
N ILE A 606 -20.45 -7.66 2.32
CA ILE A 606 -21.46 -8.31 1.47
C ILE A 606 -22.07 -9.49 2.22
N GLY A 607 -21.24 -10.32 2.85
CA GLY A 607 -21.67 -11.48 3.60
C GLY A 607 -22.62 -11.15 4.74
N VAL A 608 -22.42 -10.03 5.45
CA VAL A 608 -23.30 -9.61 6.54
C VAL A 608 -24.67 -9.16 6.03
N ILE A 609 -24.74 -8.29 5.02
CA ILE A 609 -26.04 -7.86 4.46
C ILE A 609 -26.76 -9.05 3.83
N LEU A 610 -26.05 -9.92 3.10
CA LEU A 610 -26.62 -11.14 2.55
C LEU A 610 -27.17 -12.07 3.64
N SER A 611 -26.46 -12.19 4.76
CA SER A 611 -26.92 -12.96 5.93
C SER A 611 -28.24 -12.41 6.48
N MET A 612 -28.38 -11.09 6.57
CA MET A 612 -29.63 -10.45 7.01
C MET A 612 -30.79 -10.73 6.05
N MET A 613 -30.52 -10.73 4.74
CA MET A 613 -31.54 -11.03 3.71
C MET A 613 -31.99 -12.51 3.74
N LEU A 614 -31.08 -13.43 4.07
CA LEU A 614 -31.34 -14.88 4.00
C LEU A 614 -31.79 -15.51 5.31
N ARG A 615 -31.67 -14.80 6.45
CA ARG A 615 -31.90 -15.37 7.79
C ARG A 615 -33.33 -15.83 8.06
N ASN A 616 -34.32 -15.21 7.44
CA ASN A 616 -35.71 -15.68 7.55
C ASN A 616 -35.92 -17.04 6.88
N THR A 617 -35.14 -17.34 5.84
CA THR A 617 -35.14 -18.65 5.16
C THR A 617 -34.22 -19.65 5.84
N PHE A 618 -33.09 -19.19 6.38
CA PHE A 618 -32.07 -20.01 7.04
C PHE A 618 -31.78 -19.48 8.46
N PRO A 619 -32.58 -19.83 9.48
CA PRO A 619 -32.45 -19.26 10.83
C PRO A 619 -31.12 -19.54 11.53
N ASP A 620 -30.52 -20.71 11.27
CA ASP A 620 -29.25 -21.15 11.85
C ASP A 620 -28.01 -20.62 11.10
N LEU A 621 -28.20 -19.73 10.11
CA LEU A 621 -27.13 -19.16 9.31
C LEU A 621 -26.13 -18.40 10.19
N ARG A 622 -24.84 -18.66 9.99
CA ARG A 622 -23.75 -17.85 10.57
C ARG A 622 -22.87 -17.22 9.52
N CYS A 623 -22.30 -16.07 9.86
CA CYS A 623 -21.37 -15.33 9.03
C CYS A 623 -20.01 -15.21 9.72
N THR A 624 -18.94 -15.56 9.01
CA THR A 624 -17.57 -15.36 9.46
C THR A 624 -16.91 -14.28 8.60
N CYS A 625 -16.55 -13.17 9.24
CA CYS A 625 -15.98 -11.99 8.63
C CYS A 625 -14.51 -11.87 8.96
N TYR A 626 -13.68 -11.61 7.96
CA TYR A 626 -12.27 -11.28 8.14
C TYR A 626 -12.04 -9.86 7.69
N SER A 627 -11.53 -9.02 8.58
CA SER A 627 -11.16 -7.64 8.28
C SER A 627 -12.25 -6.81 7.56
N PRO A 628 -13.52 -6.82 8.02
CA PRO A 628 -14.58 -6.02 7.39
C PRO A 628 -14.27 -4.53 7.47
N PRO A 629 -14.81 -3.69 6.56
CA PRO A 629 -14.61 -2.25 6.61
C PRO A 629 -15.10 -1.64 7.93
N GLY A 630 -14.36 -0.66 8.46
CA GLY A 630 -14.73 0.04 9.69
C GLY A 630 -16.00 0.87 9.52
N GLY A 631 -16.09 1.61 8.42
CA GLY A 631 -17.25 2.41 8.04
C GLY A 631 -18.36 1.58 7.36
N PHE A 632 -18.79 0.47 7.98
CA PHE A 632 -19.72 -0.47 7.33
C PHE A 632 -21.19 -0.30 7.71
N ILE A 633 -21.58 -0.52 8.97
CA ILE A 633 -22.99 -0.48 9.40
C ILE A 633 -23.19 0.34 10.67
N THR A 634 -24.39 0.90 10.82
CA THR A 634 -24.81 1.63 12.02
C THR A 634 -24.66 0.81 13.31
N TRP A 635 -24.42 1.49 14.44
CA TRP A 635 -24.10 0.87 15.74
C TRP A 635 -25.10 -0.20 16.17
N ARG A 636 -26.40 0.06 16.02
CA ARG A 636 -27.46 -0.87 16.42
C ARG A 636 -27.34 -2.18 15.65
N LEU A 637 -27.23 -2.12 14.32
CA LEU A 637 -27.02 -3.32 13.50
C LEU A 637 -25.69 -4.02 13.81
N ALA A 638 -24.61 -3.27 14.06
CA ALA A 638 -23.33 -3.85 14.46
C ALA A 638 -23.46 -4.74 15.70
N LYS A 639 -24.26 -4.32 16.68
CA LYS A 639 -24.55 -5.11 17.89
C LYS A 639 -25.53 -6.26 17.63
N GLU A 640 -26.64 -6.03 16.95
CA GLU A 640 -27.62 -7.08 16.64
C GLU A 640 -27.02 -8.21 15.81
N CYS A 641 -26.08 -7.89 14.91
CA CYS A 641 -25.33 -8.89 14.16
C CYS A 641 -24.46 -9.82 15.03
N SER A 642 -24.18 -9.47 16.29
CA SER A 642 -23.35 -10.27 17.18
C SER A 642 -23.95 -11.64 17.50
N ASP A 643 -25.24 -11.87 17.23
CA ASP A 643 -25.86 -13.19 17.42
C ASP A 643 -25.40 -14.22 16.39
N PHE A 644 -24.85 -13.77 15.25
CA PHE A 644 -24.55 -14.64 14.12
C PHE A 644 -23.32 -14.28 13.31
N VAL A 645 -22.73 -13.12 13.56
CA VAL A 645 -21.52 -12.64 12.89
C VAL A 645 -20.35 -12.72 13.86
N ASN A 646 -19.33 -13.48 13.48
CA ASN A 646 -18.00 -13.47 14.11
C ASN A 646 -17.03 -12.72 13.20
N THR A 647 -16.33 -11.73 13.73
CA THR A 647 -15.39 -10.87 13.00
C THR A 647 -13.98 -11.06 13.54
N PHE A 648 -13.03 -11.30 12.64
CA PHE A 648 -11.61 -11.46 12.96
C PHE A 648 -10.80 -10.32 12.34
N ILE A 649 -10.00 -9.64 13.15
CA ILE A 649 -9.14 -8.52 12.72
C ILE A 649 -7.71 -8.81 13.17
N LEU A 650 -6.74 -8.57 12.29
CA LEU A 650 -5.32 -8.74 12.60
C LEU A 650 -4.67 -7.40 12.98
N ASP A 651 -4.14 -7.30 14.19
CA ASP A 651 -3.25 -6.24 14.69
C ASP A 651 -3.55 -4.83 14.14
N SER A 652 -2.67 -4.26 13.33
CA SER A 652 -2.75 -2.88 12.84
C SER A 652 -3.52 -2.75 11.53
N ASP A 653 -4.32 -3.75 11.14
CA ASP A 653 -5.07 -3.76 9.89
C ASP A 653 -5.86 -2.45 9.69
N LEU A 654 -5.58 -1.80 8.56
CA LEU A 654 -6.15 -0.53 8.17
C LEU A 654 -7.66 -0.60 7.92
N VAL A 655 -8.16 -1.63 7.23
CA VAL A 655 -9.52 -1.62 6.66
C VAL A 655 -10.62 -1.57 7.71
N PRO A 656 -10.54 -2.32 8.83
CA PRO A 656 -11.49 -2.19 9.94
C PRO A 656 -11.45 -0.83 10.65
N ARG A 657 -10.43 -0.01 10.39
CA ARG A 657 -10.27 1.35 10.90
C ARG A 657 -10.55 2.41 9.84
N LEU A 658 -10.86 2.03 8.60
CA LEU A 658 -11.24 2.99 7.57
C LEU A 658 -12.67 3.47 7.79
N SER A 659 -12.80 4.76 8.05
CA SER A 659 -14.05 5.50 8.04
C SER A 659 -13.74 6.94 7.61
N ILE A 660 -14.75 7.68 7.16
CA ILE A 660 -14.59 9.10 6.80
C ILE A 660 -13.99 9.86 8.00
N ASN A 661 -14.54 9.67 9.20
CA ASN A 661 -14.06 10.33 10.42
C ASN A 661 -12.61 9.99 10.74
N ASN A 662 -12.22 8.73 10.63
CA ASN A 662 -10.85 8.30 10.93
C ASN A 662 -9.85 8.81 9.90
N MET A 663 -10.24 8.87 8.62
CA MET A 663 -9.42 9.43 7.55
C MET A 663 -9.22 10.93 7.71
N GLU A 664 -10.28 11.66 8.04
CA GLU A 664 -10.21 13.09 8.32
C GLU A 664 -9.36 13.38 9.57
N ARG A 665 -9.55 12.61 10.64
CA ARG A 665 -8.71 12.68 11.84
C ARG A 665 -7.25 12.38 11.53
N LEU A 666 -6.96 11.37 10.72
CA LEU A 666 -5.61 11.03 10.30
C LEU A 666 -4.97 12.19 9.53
N ARG A 667 -5.69 12.79 8.57
CA ARG A 667 -5.25 13.99 7.85
C ARG A 667 -4.92 15.11 8.82
N ASP A 668 -5.87 15.45 9.69
CA ASP A 668 -5.74 16.59 10.62
C ASP A 668 -4.57 16.35 11.59
N GLU A 669 -4.42 15.14 12.16
CA GLU A 669 -3.28 14.78 13.01
C GLU A 669 -1.94 14.88 12.26
N VAL A 670 -1.85 14.39 11.03
CA VAL A 670 -0.65 14.51 10.20
C VAL A 670 -0.30 15.97 9.92
N LEU A 671 -1.27 16.78 9.51
CA LEU A 671 -1.04 18.19 9.18
C LEU A 671 -0.62 19.01 10.41
N HIS A 672 -1.27 18.80 11.56
CA HIS A 672 -0.86 19.43 12.81
C HIS A 672 0.53 18.98 13.28
N LEU A 673 0.89 17.71 13.08
CA LEU A 673 2.24 17.25 13.37
C LEU A 673 3.27 17.94 12.48
N LEU A 674 2.99 18.12 11.19
CA LEU A 674 3.86 18.84 10.27
C LEU A 674 4.05 20.31 10.67
N ALA A 675 2.99 20.96 11.16
CA ALA A 675 3.08 22.33 11.70
C ALA A 675 3.95 22.43 12.96
N ARG A 676 4.16 21.32 13.67
CA ARG A 676 4.94 21.26 14.92
C ARG A 676 6.39 20.83 14.72
N VAL A 677 6.79 20.41 13.52
CA VAL A 677 8.14 19.88 13.27
C VAL A 677 9.23 20.94 13.47
N LYS A 678 10.24 20.60 14.29
CA LYS A 678 11.44 21.40 14.59
C LYS A 678 12.65 21.09 13.69
N LEU A 679 12.65 19.96 13.00
CA LEU A 679 13.84 19.39 12.35
C LEU A 679 13.61 19.10 10.85
N SER A 680 14.68 18.80 10.12
CA SER A 680 14.55 18.35 8.73
C SER A 680 14.06 16.90 8.61
N LYS A 681 13.49 16.49 7.47
CA LYS A 681 13.06 15.09 7.25
C LYS A 681 14.17 14.09 7.51
N TYR A 682 15.38 14.40 7.04
CA TYR A 682 16.56 13.56 7.24
C TYR A 682 16.96 13.46 8.71
N ASP A 683 16.95 14.57 9.46
CA ASP A 683 17.30 14.57 10.88
C ASP A 683 16.29 13.75 11.71
N ILE A 684 15.01 13.86 11.37
CA ILE A 684 13.95 13.02 11.97
C ILE A 684 14.18 11.56 11.61
N ALA A 685 14.39 11.24 10.33
CA ALA A 685 14.68 9.89 9.88
C ALA A 685 15.91 9.29 10.58
N LYS A 686 16.98 10.08 10.77
CA LYS A 686 18.20 9.67 11.47
C LYS A 686 17.95 9.38 12.95
N ARG A 687 17.18 10.24 13.65
CA ARG A 687 16.80 10.04 15.05
C ARG A 687 15.94 8.78 15.21
N ILE A 688 14.96 8.59 14.34
CA ILE A 688 14.07 7.43 14.35
C ILE A 688 14.81 6.14 13.96
N TYR A 689 15.75 6.22 13.03
CA TYR A 689 16.56 5.05 12.65
C TYR A 689 17.44 4.54 13.78
N SER A 690 17.87 5.42 14.70
CA SER A 690 18.66 5.02 15.87
C SER A 690 17.87 4.16 16.88
N LEU A 691 16.54 4.05 16.73
CA LEU A 691 15.61 3.35 17.60
C LEU A 691 15.23 1.92 17.11
N ARG A 692 16.10 1.22 16.37
CA ARG A 692 15.75 -0.14 15.90
C ARG A 692 15.59 -1.13 17.08
N GLY A 693 14.34 -1.40 17.45
CA GLY A 693 13.89 -2.41 18.43
C GLY A 693 12.38 -2.26 18.72
N GLU A 694 11.75 -3.27 19.33
CA GLU A 694 10.42 -3.07 19.95
C GLU A 694 10.59 -2.08 21.11
N VAL A 695 9.75 -1.04 21.13
CA VAL A 695 9.79 -0.03 22.20
C VAL A 695 9.12 -0.63 23.44
N GLU A 696 9.91 -0.89 24.47
CA GLU A 696 9.41 -1.39 25.74
C GLU A 696 9.05 -0.25 26.70
N LEU A 697 8.42 -0.57 27.84
CA LEU A 697 8.05 0.44 28.84
C LEU A 697 9.27 1.23 29.37
N GLY A 698 10.46 0.61 29.36
CA GLY A 698 11.73 1.26 29.73
C GLY A 698 12.19 2.34 28.74
N ASP A 699 11.67 2.32 27.52
CA ASP A 699 12.01 3.29 26.46
C ASP A 699 11.05 4.50 26.43
N LEU A 700 10.06 4.54 27.32
CA LEU A 700 9.06 5.61 27.35
C LEU A 700 9.69 6.99 27.58
N ASP A 701 10.58 7.12 28.56
CA ASP A 701 11.25 8.38 28.86
C ASP A 701 12.14 8.82 27.67
N PHE A 702 12.79 7.86 27.00
CA PHE A 702 13.56 8.12 25.79
C PHE A 702 12.67 8.61 24.63
N LEU A 703 11.53 7.96 24.40
CA LEU A 703 10.57 8.37 23.38
C LEU A 703 9.99 9.77 23.65
N LEU A 704 9.68 10.08 24.92
CA LEU A 704 9.21 11.40 25.33
C LEU A 704 10.23 12.48 24.96
N THR A 705 11.50 12.29 25.36
CA THR A 705 12.58 13.23 25.02
C THR A 705 12.77 13.38 23.51
N GLN A 706 12.73 12.29 22.73
CA GLN A 706 12.83 12.38 21.28
C GLN A 706 11.67 13.18 20.66
N ASN A 707 10.44 12.96 21.12
CA ASN A 707 9.28 13.67 20.61
C ASN A 707 9.33 15.17 20.98
N GLU A 708 9.80 15.51 22.17
CA GLU A 708 10.03 16.91 22.59
C GLU A 708 11.13 17.59 21.74
N ASP A 709 12.20 16.86 21.41
CA ASP A 709 13.26 17.37 20.53
C ASP A 709 12.77 17.59 19.09
N MET A 710 11.90 16.71 18.60
CA MET A 710 11.40 16.74 17.22
C MET A 710 10.24 17.73 17.02
N LEU A 711 9.42 17.98 18.05
CA LEU A 711 8.16 18.71 17.92
C LEU A 711 8.05 19.88 18.91
N TYR A 712 7.44 20.98 18.46
CA TYR A 712 6.95 22.02 19.37
C TYR A 712 5.76 21.48 20.20
N PRO A 713 5.59 21.96 21.45
CA PRO A 713 4.35 21.77 22.20
C PRO A 713 3.14 22.26 21.40
N GLN A 714 1.95 21.69 21.65
CA GLN A 714 0.73 22.11 20.93
C GLN A 714 0.38 23.58 21.19
N ASP A 715 0.71 24.10 22.38
CA ASP A 715 0.39 25.47 22.79
C ASP A 715 1.47 26.50 22.40
N ASP A 716 2.62 26.05 21.88
CA ASP A 716 3.78 26.89 21.58
C ASP A 716 4.32 26.63 20.16
N ILE A 717 3.40 26.65 19.19
CA ILE A 717 3.72 26.51 17.76
C ILE A 717 4.13 27.88 17.21
N PRO A 718 5.32 28.02 16.60
CA PRO A 718 5.74 29.27 15.98
C PRO A 718 4.79 29.70 14.85
N ASP A 719 4.49 31.01 14.77
CA ASP A 719 3.78 31.57 13.61
C ASP A 719 4.62 31.36 12.35
N SER A 720 4.04 30.63 11.40
CA SER A 720 4.69 30.21 10.17
C SER A 720 3.67 30.26 9.03
N GLU A 721 4.18 30.39 7.80
CA GLU A 721 3.32 30.40 6.61
C GLU A 721 2.48 29.12 6.51
N PHE A 722 3.07 27.97 6.82
CA PHE A 722 2.36 26.69 6.85
C PHE A 722 1.24 26.66 7.90
N LEU A 723 1.47 27.19 9.10
CA LEU A 723 0.44 27.26 10.14
C LEU A 723 -0.75 28.12 9.70
N ARG A 724 -0.49 29.27 9.05
CA ARG A 724 -1.56 30.12 8.49
C ARG A 724 -2.34 29.43 7.38
N GLN A 725 -1.65 28.72 6.48
CA GLN A 725 -2.31 27.92 5.44
C GLN A 725 -3.15 26.80 6.04
N LEU A 726 -2.66 26.14 7.09
CA LEU A 726 -3.38 25.08 7.80
C LEU A 726 -4.66 25.61 8.46
N GLN A 727 -4.58 26.73 9.18
CA GLN A 727 -5.76 27.37 9.80
C GLN A 727 -6.83 27.74 8.77
N ARG A 728 -6.42 28.24 7.60
CA ARG A 728 -7.35 28.52 6.48
C ARG A 728 -7.95 27.24 5.92
N PHE A 729 -7.12 26.23 5.68
CA PHE A 729 -7.56 24.91 5.22
C PHE A 729 -8.61 24.32 6.17
N GLU A 730 -8.38 24.37 7.48
CA GLU A 730 -9.33 23.91 8.51
C GLU A 730 -10.67 24.65 8.44
N SER A 731 -10.66 25.97 8.25
CA SER A 731 -11.90 26.75 8.11
C SER A 731 -12.73 26.33 6.90
N ILE A 732 -12.08 26.06 5.76
CA ILE A 732 -12.72 25.58 4.54
C ILE A 732 -13.27 24.15 4.73
N GLN A 733 -12.49 23.27 5.37
CA GLN A 733 -12.95 21.91 5.65
C GLN A 733 -14.13 21.89 6.62
N GLN A 734 -14.16 22.80 7.60
CA GLN A 734 -15.28 22.94 8.54
C GLN A 734 -16.56 23.40 7.82
N GLU A 735 -16.46 24.39 6.93
CA GLU A 735 -17.59 24.83 6.10
C GLU A 735 -18.11 23.70 5.20
N ARG A 736 -17.20 22.95 4.56
CA ARG A 736 -17.55 21.77 3.75
C ARG A 736 -18.25 20.70 4.58
N ARG A 737 -17.78 20.41 5.80
CA ARG A 737 -18.44 19.48 6.73
C ARG A 737 -19.87 19.92 7.04
N SER A 738 -20.09 21.21 7.32
CA SER A 738 -21.45 21.72 7.57
C SER A 738 -22.37 21.67 6.34
N ASN A 739 -21.80 21.78 5.13
CA ASN A 739 -22.56 21.78 3.88
C ASN A 739 -22.84 20.36 3.34
N ARG A 740 -22.18 19.31 3.86
CA ARG A 740 -22.22 17.93 3.31
C ARG A 740 -23.50 17.12 3.60
N GLY A 741 -24.53 17.72 4.20
CA GLY A 741 -25.80 17.06 4.48
C GLY A 741 -25.70 15.90 5.50
N VAL A 742 -26.84 15.25 5.80
CA VAL A 742 -26.98 14.28 6.90
C VAL A 742 -26.32 12.92 6.60
N SER A 743 -26.11 12.54 5.33
CA SER A 743 -25.62 11.19 4.99
C SER A 743 -24.17 10.96 5.44
N ARG A 744 -23.31 11.98 5.38
CA ARG A 744 -21.88 11.87 5.77
C ARG A 744 -21.62 12.03 7.27
N SER A 745 -22.63 12.43 8.06
CA SER A 745 -22.53 12.51 9.52
C SER A 745 -22.87 11.20 10.23
N ILE A 746 -23.19 10.14 9.48
CA ILE A 746 -23.60 8.85 10.04
C ILE A 746 -22.36 8.06 10.45
N ASN A 747 -22.26 7.74 11.74
CA ASN A 747 -21.21 6.88 12.26
C ASN A 747 -21.51 5.41 11.95
N LEU A 748 -20.57 4.78 11.26
CA LEU A 748 -20.60 3.38 10.86
C LEU A 748 -19.47 2.61 11.55
N TYR A 749 -19.70 1.32 11.76
CA TYR A 749 -18.88 0.43 12.58
C TYR A 749 -18.72 -0.96 11.93
N PRO A 750 -17.62 -1.68 12.25
CA PRO A 750 -17.49 -3.09 11.89
C PRO A 750 -18.59 -3.95 12.58
N PRO A 751 -19.02 -5.06 11.97
CA PRO A 751 -20.16 -5.85 12.43
C PRO A 751 -19.78 -6.95 13.44
N GLY A 752 -20.74 -7.34 14.28
CA GLY A 752 -20.70 -8.61 15.02
C GLY A 752 -19.75 -8.66 16.21
N ARG A 753 -19.45 -9.89 16.68
CA ARG A 753 -18.50 -10.16 17.77
C ARG A 753 -17.08 -10.09 17.24
N ILE A 754 -16.27 -9.16 17.74
CA ILE A 754 -14.93 -8.93 17.22
C ILE A 754 -13.87 -9.65 18.07
N VAL A 755 -13.08 -10.49 17.39
CA VAL A 755 -11.83 -11.06 17.89
C VAL A 755 -10.67 -10.34 17.21
N HIS A 756 -9.90 -9.60 18.00
CA HIS A 756 -8.71 -8.88 17.54
C HIS A 756 -7.45 -9.68 17.91
N LEU A 757 -6.65 -10.05 16.90
CA LEU A 757 -5.37 -10.72 17.08
C LEU A 757 -4.26 -9.68 17.23
N VAL A 758 -3.82 -9.41 18.46
CA VAL A 758 -2.85 -8.34 18.77
C VAL A 758 -1.45 -8.91 18.92
N LYS A 759 -0.42 -8.21 18.43
CA LYS A 759 0.99 -8.57 18.67
C LYS A 759 1.33 -8.46 20.16
N THR A 760 1.83 -9.54 20.76
CA THR A 760 2.16 -9.61 22.19
C THR A 760 3.61 -10.00 22.47
N GLY A 761 4.38 -10.42 21.46
CA GLY A 761 5.81 -10.66 21.60
C GLY A 761 6.50 -11.00 20.29
N GLN A 762 7.82 -11.20 20.36
CA GLN A 762 8.65 -11.62 19.23
C GLN A 762 9.45 -12.88 19.57
N SER A 763 9.28 -13.93 18.78
CA SER A 763 10.09 -15.14 18.81
C SER A 763 11.54 -14.82 18.40
N LYS A 764 12.48 -15.21 19.26
CA LYS A 764 13.94 -14.95 19.12
C LYS A 764 14.61 -15.66 17.92
N ASN A 765 13.86 -16.46 17.15
CA ASN A 765 14.40 -17.33 16.11
C ASN A 765 14.32 -16.75 14.68
N CYS A 766 14.32 -15.43 14.51
CA CYS A 766 14.52 -14.87 13.18
C CYS A 766 16.01 -14.96 12.81
N LEU A 767 16.35 -15.83 11.85
CA LEU A 767 17.73 -16.15 11.40
C LEU A 767 18.52 -14.94 10.84
N HIS A 768 17.96 -13.73 10.86
CA HIS A 768 18.54 -12.52 10.27
C HIS A 768 18.86 -11.41 11.31
N GLY A 769 19.00 -11.77 12.59
CA GLY A 769 19.24 -10.85 13.72
C GLY A 769 20.50 -9.97 13.69
N VAL A 770 21.31 -10.00 12.63
CA VAL A 770 22.54 -9.17 12.50
C VAL A 770 22.45 -8.13 11.38
N ALA A 771 21.52 -8.29 10.43
CA ALA A 771 21.18 -7.28 9.43
C ALA A 771 19.66 -7.30 9.27
N GLY A 772 18.97 -6.48 10.06
CA GLY A 772 17.51 -6.39 10.05
C GLY A 772 17.03 -6.22 8.62
N CYS A 773 16.51 -7.31 8.05
CA CYS A 773 16.17 -7.41 6.64
C CYS A 773 15.20 -6.27 6.32
N ILE A 774 15.40 -5.59 5.19
CA ILE A 774 14.45 -4.57 4.68
C ILE A 774 13.03 -5.18 4.61
N THR A 775 12.92 -6.51 4.50
CA THR A 775 11.66 -7.26 4.53
C THR A 775 11.07 -7.50 5.93
N CYS A 776 11.86 -7.50 7.02
CA CYS A 776 11.32 -7.62 8.39
C CYS A 776 10.56 -6.36 8.82
N GLY A 777 10.90 -5.20 8.26
CA GLY A 777 10.11 -3.98 8.41
C GLY A 777 8.77 -4.04 7.66
N LEU A 778 8.51 -5.04 6.83
CA LEU A 778 7.28 -5.22 6.05
C LEU A 778 6.61 -6.58 6.35
N SER A 779 7.15 -7.37 7.29
CA SER A 779 6.77 -8.76 7.52
C SER A 779 6.62 -9.04 9.01
N ASN A 780 5.53 -9.71 9.37
CA ASN A 780 5.28 -10.18 10.73
C ASN A 780 6.08 -11.45 11.11
N ALA A 781 7.15 -11.77 10.37
CA ALA A 781 7.94 -12.96 10.62
C ALA A 781 8.57 -12.91 12.01
N GLY A 782 8.11 -13.82 12.87
CA GLY A 782 8.59 -13.96 14.24
C GLY A 782 7.74 -13.25 15.29
N PHE A 783 6.63 -12.57 14.96
CA PHE A 783 5.72 -12.06 15.99
C PHE A 783 4.77 -13.15 16.51
N GLU A 784 4.45 -13.06 17.80
CA GLU A 784 3.43 -13.86 18.47
C GLU A 784 2.17 -13.01 18.67
N TYR A 785 1.02 -13.64 18.45
CA TYR A 785 -0.28 -12.98 18.49
C TYR A 785 -1.13 -13.55 19.61
N THR A 786 -1.96 -12.69 20.19
CA THR A 786 -2.93 -13.07 21.21
C THR A 786 -4.31 -12.54 20.82
N ALA A 787 -5.30 -13.43 20.90
CA ALA A 787 -6.68 -13.07 20.63
C ALA A 787 -7.32 -12.37 21.84
N ILE A 788 -7.89 -11.19 21.61
CA ILE A 788 -8.67 -10.44 22.58
C ILE A 788 -10.05 -10.08 22.02
N ARG A 789 -11.05 -9.92 22.88
CA ARG A 789 -12.34 -9.35 22.47
C ARG A 789 -12.25 -7.82 22.44
N LYS A 790 -12.82 -7.24 21.40
CA LYS A 790 -13.01 -5.79 21.23
C LYS A 790 -14.45 -5.45 20.92
N GLU A 791 -14.85 -4.24 21.26
CA GLU A 791 -16.13 -3.69 20.86
C GLU A 791 -16.04 -3.05 19.46
N ASN A 792 -17.20 -2.85 18.82
CA ASN A 792 -17.29 -2.37 17.45
C ASN A 792 -16.74 -0.94 17.25
N ASP A 793 -16.70 -0.12 18.30
CA ASP A 793 -16.16 1.25 18.32
C ASP A 793 -14.70 1.34 18.76
N ASP A 794 -14.03 0.22 19.07
CA ASP A 794 -12.60 0.20 19.42
C ASP A 794 -11.66 0.46 18.20
N PHE A 795 -12.21 0.64 17.00
CA PHE A 795 -11.48 0.83 15.73
C PHE A 795 -11.58 2.27 15.18
N ASN A 796 -11.92 3.25 16.03
CA ASN A 796 -12.08 4.67 15.69
C ASN A 796 -10.75 5.46 15.54
N GLU A 797 -9.62 4.79 15.33
CA GLU A 797 -8.33 5.41 15.06
C GLU A 797 -7.52 4.53 14.10
N ILE A 798 -6.95 5.13 13.04
CA ILE A 798 -6.02 4.44 12.15
C ILE A 798 -4.66 4.31 12.84
N GLU A 799 -4.21 3.07 13.01
CA GLU A 799 -2.98 2.73 13.69
C GLU A 799 -1.82 2.65 12.69
N ILE A 800 -0.88 3.60 12.77
CA ILE A 800 0.25 3.64 11.83
C ILE A 800 1.30 2.62 12.24
N SER A 801 1.47 1.58 11.42
CA SER A 801 2.49 0.57 11.61
C SER A 801 3.10 0.12 10.26
N PRO A 802 4.32 -0.46 10.25
CA PRO A 802 4.93 -0.91 9.00
C PRO A 802 4.15 -2.05 8.33
N THR A 803 3.29 -2.74 9.08
CA THR A 803 2.48 -3.86 8.62
C THR A 803 1.02 -3.47 8.44
N LEU A 804 0.64 -2.20 8.62
CA LEU A 804 -0.77 -1.75 8.58
C LEU A 804 -1.50 -2.22 7.30
N TRP A 805 -0.78 -2.25 6.18
CA TRP A 805 -1.26 -2.72 4.89
C TRP A 805 -1.23 -4.23 4.75
N THR A 806 -0.15 -4.87 5.21
CA THR A 806 0.06 -6.32 5.05
C THR A 806 -0.73 -7.14 6.05
N ASP A 807 -1.10 -6.56 7.20
CA ASP A 807 -2.00 -7.14 8.20
C ASP A 807 -3.41 -7.35 7.62
N HIS A 808 -3.79 -6.58 6.59
CA HIS A 808 -5.05 -6.77 5.86
C HIS A 808 -5.04 -7.95 4.90
N PHE A 809 -3.89 -8.52 4.55
CA PHE A 809 -3.86 -9.50 3.47
C PHE A 809 -4.51 -10.85 3.89
N PRO A 810 -5.39 -11.43 3.05
CA PRO A 810 -6.12 -12.67 3.36
C PRO A 810 -5.23 -13.82 3.82
N ASN A 811 -4.05 -13.97 3.18
CA ASN A 811 -3.10 -15.04 3.51
C ASN A 811 -2.42 -14.81 4.86
N ARG A 812 -2.25 -13.55 5.27
CA ARG A 812 -1.69 -13.20 6.58
C ARG A 812 -2.70 -13.45 7.68
N VAL A 813 -3.94 -12.98 7.52
CA VAL A 813 -5.02 -13.24 8.46
C VAL A 813 -5.19 -14.76 8.65
N CYS A 814 -5.21 -15.52 7.56
CA CYS A 814 -5.29 -16.99 7.59
C CYS A 814 -4.13 -17.66 8.34
N MET A 815 -2.89 -17.29 8.01
CA MET A 815 -1.73 -17.88 8.67
C MET A 815 -1.69 -17.57 10.18
N GLU A 816 -1.99 -16.33 10.59
CA GLU A 816 -1.89 -15.95 12.00
C GLU A 816 -3.05 -16.48 12.84
N ILE A 817 -4.27 -16.54 12.31
CA ILE A 817 -5.40 -17.16 13.04
C ILE A 817 -5.18 -18.67 13.23
N GLU A 818 -4.64 -19.38 12.24
CA GLU A 818 -4.30 -20.80 12.39
C GLU A 818 -3.23 -21.03 13.45
N LYS A 819 -2.21 -20.16 13.54
CA LYS A 819 -1.19 -20.25 14.60
C LYS A 819 -1.78 -20.02 15.98
N VAL A 820 -2.67 -19.03 16.12
CA VAL A 820 -3.37 -18.77 17.39
C VAL A 820 -4.29 -19.94 17.75
N ALA A 821 -5.01 -20.51 16.78
CA ALA A 821 -5.85 -21.69 17.01
C ALA A 821 -5.03 -22.91 17.46
N LYS A 822 -3.85 -23.13 16.86
CA LYS A 822 -2.92 -24.18 17.29
C LYS A 822 -2.45 -24.01 18.73
N SER A 823 -2.24 -22.78 19.21
CA SER A 823 -1.88 -22.55 20.62
C SER A 823 -3.03 -22.86 21.58
N PHE A 824 -4.27 -22.89 21.09
CA PHE A 824 -5.47 -23.35 21.79
C PHE A 824 -5.72 -24.86 21.65
N GLY A 825 -4.84 -25.60 20.95
CA GLY A 825 -4.97 -27.04 20.72
C GLY A 825 -5.99 -27.42 19.63
N ILE A 826 -6.39 -26.48 18.79
CA ILE A 826 -7.29 -26.71 17.65
C ILE A 826 -6.47 -27.25 16.47
N ASP A 827 -6.94 -28.33 15.84
CA ASP A 827 -6.38 -28.86 14.59
C ASP A 827 -7.01 -28.13 13.40
N THR A 828 -6.19 -27.63 12.47
CA THR A 828 -6.59 -26.65 11.42
C THR A 828 -6.20 -27.07 10.01
#